data_AF-A0A352MF18-F1
#
_entry.id   AF-A0A352MF18-F1
#
_cell.length_a   1.000
_cell.length_b   1.000
_cell.length_c   1.000
_cell.angle_alpha   90.00
_cell.angle_beta   90.00
_cell.angle_gamma   90.00
#
_symmetry.space_group_name_H-M   'P 1'
#
loop_
_entity.id
_entity.type
_entity.pdbx_description
1 polymer ?
#
loop_
_entity_poly.entity_id
_entity_poly.type
_entity_poly.pdbx_seq_one_letter_code
_entity_poly.pdbx_strand_id
1 'polypeptide(L)'
;MRYSYFRTLTISCLIFSILAAIPLKIAAQPEEIRLEIDGATRYQTIDGFGVNINTSWWNNGEYADAKVVQPAIDLLVDSLGASIFRAVIEEIDWEAVNDDKDPDNFNWTYYNTVFSTPRFQGIWNTLGYLNIKGITNGLVISFMGAPPASAPLAAPDPKKSWMGGTDLTIASGMEDELVESIAALLYYMRHTAGILFSLVSPMNETDIMAMTKSADHPDGIVEGPNIPEAVQYVRIIRKLAEKLDAIGMSDIRFVAPDSGGDRLFGDCLDEMVKDDYLMGKLKWWGVHQYGNDAENYRNRIYKSSYPTRPFWVTETAGIRNMLGQLDDNASAFIFWDGFDCVYQHGRRNGYGSVPPNDWVFWLAGDEGKPLIEYIGSTESWKPRKQFFEHAQIMKFVRPGAVRIGVTGQDSSLSAYDWLNPDGNLVIVGRNNSGQTIAVSGILSGLPVQKKMKLICTNSTDNLTEGRDITLSGAGFTVSIPPESVFTIIGVSDELSSTKITKPEPSDWYAGDIHIHRNCGETTSIISETELTSMMKTNDLDVISVLADMGNGEVKDSKTDLPKVNGSDAAYSKPGRIVHWDAEWHFDPAGVTFENKALGGHIVLLGLNEAHQIWDESSSKILEWGKAQDAVMGFCHMQYLNDTIQNDLTCCIPVDYPVEAALGTIDFLSEDVWLNDAAINAWYRLLNCGFRLAWTAGTDFPCNESRPFGSLLTY
;
A
#
# COMPACT_ATOMS: atom_id res chain seq x y z
N MET A 1 -52.27 -17.22 -60.87
CA MET A 1 -53.69 -16.94 -60.59
C MET A 1 -53.77 -15.66 -59.76
N ARG A 2 -54.42 -14.64 -60.34
CA ARG A 2 -55.06 -13.42 -59.77
C ARG A 2 -54.20 -12.52 -58.84
N TYR A 3 -53.60 -11.42 -59.36
CA TYR A 3 -54.18 -10.06 -59.59
C TYR A 3 -54.62 -9.39 -58.28
N SER A 4 -54.38 -8.12 -57.92
CA SER A 4 -53.87 -6.88 -58.54
C SER A 4 -53.99 -5.80 -57.41
N TYR A 5 -53.23 -4.71 -57.27
CA TYR A 5 -53.16 -3.55 -58.16
C TYR A 5 -52.02 -2.60 -57.75
N PHE A 6 -51.24 -2.18 -58.74
CA PHE A 6 -50.53 -0.91 -58.77
C PHE A 6 -51.50 0.24 -59.07
N ARG A 7 -51.22 1.45 -58.55
CA ARG A 7 -51.44 2.70 -59.29
C ARG A 7 -50.50 3.80 -58.81
N THR A 8 -49.60 4.18 -59.70
CA THR A 8 -48.86 5.44 -59.74
C THR A 8 -49.81 6.59 -60.07
N LEU A 9 -49.68 7.74 -59.40
CA LEU A 9 -50.15 9.02 -59.91
C LEU A 9 -49.20 10.14 -59.44
N THR A 10 -48.77 10.95 -60.39
CA THR A 10 -47.83 12.06 -60.24
C THR A 10 -48.59 13.39 -60.29
N ILE A 11 -48.05 14.41 -59.59
CA ILE A 11 -48.20 15.88 -59.77
C ILE A 11 -49.44 16.56 -59.12
N SER A 12 -49.19 17.36 -58.07
CA SER A 12 -49.35 18.84 -58.09
C SER A 12 -49.09 19.48 -56.73
N CYS A 13 -48.34 20.58 -56.75
CA CYS A 13 -47.94 21.43 -55.62
C CYS A 13 -49.10 21.98 -54.78
N LEU A 14 -48.93 21.98 -53.45
CA LEU A 14 -49.44 23.05 -52.59
C LEU A 14 -48.39 23.33 -51.50
N ILE A 15 -47.77 24.50 -51.59
CA ILE A 15 -46.89 25.06 -50.56
C ILE A 15 -47.79 25.56 -49.44
N PHE A 16 -47.80 24.87 -48.30
CA PHE A 16 -48.28 25.40 -47.03
C PHE A 16 -47.08 25.66 -46.13
N SER A 17 -46.75 26.94 -45.95
CA SER A 17 -45.78 27.40 -44.98
C SER A 17 -46.34 27.18 -43.56
N ILE A 18 -46.06 26.02 -42.97
CA ILE A 18 -46.28 25.79 -41.54
C ILE A 18 -45.04 26.34 -40.82
N LEU A 19 -45.19 27.47 -40.13
CA LEU A 19 -44.26 27.87 -39.07
C LEU A 19 -44.34 26.79 -37.99
N ALA A 20 -43.38 25.85 -38.00
CA ALA A 20 -43.13 24.99 -36.85
C ALA A 20 -42.51 25.86 -35.75
N ALA A 21 -43.31 26.21 -34.75
CA ALA A 21 -42.78 26.68 -33.48
C ALA A 21 -41.99 25.52 -32.85
N ILE A 22 -40.67 25.55 -32.98
CA ILE A 22 -39.78 24.67 -32.23
C ILE A 22 -39.97 25.07 -30.76
N PRO A 23 -40.48 24.20 -29.87
CA PRO A 23 -40.43 24.50 -28.45
C PRO A 23 -38.96 24.57 -28.09
N LEU A 24 -38.48 25.77 -27.75
CA LEU A 24 -37.21 25.93 -27.07
C LEU A 24 -37.31 25.07 -25.81
N LYS A 25 -36.62 23.93 -25.78
CA LYS A 25 -36.34 23.24 -24.51
C LYS A 25 -35.52 24.24 -23.71
N ILE A 26 -36.18 24.98 -22.83
CA ILE A 26 -35.50 25.69 -21.75
C ILE A 26 -34.78 24.57 -21.00
N ALA A 27 -33.45 24.52 -21.10
CA ALA A 27 -32.66 23.66 -20.24
C ALA A 27 -33.05 24.02 -18.80
N ALA A 28 -33.58 23.06 -18.06
CA ALA A 28 -33.79 23.25 -16.63
C ALA A 28 -32.46 23.72 -16.05
N GLN A 29 -32.49 24.79 -15.24
CA GLN A 29 -31.32 25.21 -14.49
C GLN A 29 -30.80 23.99 -13.71
N PRO A 30 -29.48 23.75 -13.70
CA PRO A 30 -28.91 22.69 -12.86
C PRO A 30 -29.44 22.85 -11.44
N GLU A 31 -29.78 21.75 -10.79
CA GLU A 31 -30.11 21.76 -9.37
C GLU A 31 -28.89 22.32 -8.61
N GLU A 32 -29.09 23.40 -7.86
CA GLU A 32 -28.04 24.06 -7.08
C GLU A 32 -28.06 23.52 -5.66
N ILE A 33 -27.00 22.81 -5.28
CA ILE A 33 -26.79 22.32 -3.92
C ILE A 33 -25.76 23.21 -3.22
N ARG A 34 -26.06 23.60 -1.99
CA ARG A 34 -25.19 24.44 -1.17
C ARG A 34 -24.60 23.62 -0.05
N LEU A 35 -23.29 23.41 -0.08
CA LEU A 35 -22.58 22.66 0.95
C LEU A 35 -21.95 23.62 1.95
N GLU A 36 -22.12 23.35 3.24
CA GLU A 36 -21.36 24.01 4.30
C GLU A 36 -20.38 23.01 4.89
N ILE A 37 -19.08 23.29 4.70
CA ILE A 37 -17.99 22.46 5.18
C ILE A 37 -17.41 23.11 6.43
N ASP A 38 -17.53 22.42 7.56
CA ASP A 38 -17.14 22.91 8.87
C ASP A 38 -15.93 22.15 9.42
N GLY A 39 -14.78 22.82 9.34
CA GLY A 39 -13.53 22.43 9.94
C GLY A 39 -13.46 22.63 11.46
N ALA A 40 -14.53 22.95 12.18
CA ALA A 40 -14.56 22.84 13.64
C ALA A 40 -15.18 21.51 14.11
N THR A 41 -16.15 20.99 13.38
CA THR A 41 -16.76 19.68 13.63
C THR A 41 -15.81 18.56 13.22
N ARG A 42 -15.50 17.64 14.14
CA ARG A 42 -14.61 16.49 13.94
C ARG A 42 -15.31 15.19 14.31
N TYR A 43 -15.06 14.15 13.53
CA TYR A 43 -15.56 12.79 13.79
C TYR A 43 -14.39 11.80 13.97
N GLN A 44 -14.42 10.65 13.31
CA GLN A 44 -13.37 9.65 13.35
C GLN A 44 -12.07 10.12 12.69
N THR A 45 -10.95 9.59 13.18
CA THR A 45 -9.69 9.54 12.43
C THR A 45 -9.66 8.23 11.65
N ILE A 46 -9.27 8.32 10.39
CA ILE A 46 -9.16 7.19 9.47
C ILE A 46 -7.81 6.51 9.66
N ASP A 47 -7.82 5.24 10.06
CA ASP A 47 -6.64 4.38 10.09
C ASP A 47 -6.22 3.99 8.66
N GLY A 48 -7.19 3.81 7.76
CA GLY A 48 -6.94 3.60 6.34
C GLY A 48 -8.17 3.07 5.60
N PHE A 49 -7.97 2.86 4.30
CA PHE A 49 -8.87 2.09 3.45
C PHE A 49 -8.12 0.92 2.85
N GLY A 50 -8.82 -0.18 2.59
CA GLY A 50 -8.18 -1.42 2.21
C GLY A 50 -9.01 -2.35 1.35
N VAL A 51 -8.45 -3.53 1.15
CA VAL A 51 -9.08 -4.66 0.45
C VAL A 51 -8.78 -5.96 1.20
N ASN A 52 -9.67 -6.95 1.11
CA ASN A 52 -9.21 -8.32 1.32
C ASN A 52 -8.50 -8.83 0.07
N ILE A 53 -7.65 -9.83 0.26
CA ILE A 53 -7.09 -10.62 -0.84
C ILE A 53 -7.00 -12.08 -0.41
N ASN A 54 -7.13 -13.01 -1.35
CA ASN A 54 -6.63 -14.36 -1.15
C ASN A 54 -5.11 -14.37 -1.32
N THR A 55 -4.39 -14.88 -0.33
CA THR A 55 -2.92 -14.92 -0.37
C THR A 55 -2.37 -16.05 -1.25
N SER A 56 -3.21 -17.04 -1.57
CA SER A 56 -2.84 -18.21 -2.35
C SER A 56 -3.39 -18.14 -3.77
N TRP A 57 -2.50 -18.09 -4.76
CA TRP A 57 -2.92 -18.14 -6.16
C TRP A 57 -3.22 -19.59 -6.56
N TRP A 58 -4.51 -19.94 -6.55
CA TRP A 58 -5.00 -21.22 -7.06
C TRP A 58 -5.58 -21.06 -8.45
N ASN A 59 -5.06 -21.81 -9.42
CA ASN A 59 -5.51 -21.77 -10.80
C ASN A 59 -5.45 -23.16 -11.44
N ASN A 60 -6.50 -23.52 -12.18
CA ASN A 60 -6.58 -24.78 -12.94
C ASN A 60 -6.27 -26.07 -12.14
N GLY A 61 -6.63 -26.12 -10.85
CA GLY A 61 -6.43 -27.32 -10.03
C GLY A 61 -5.23 -27.26 -9.08
N GLU A 62 -4.34 -26.29 -9.26
CA GLU A 62 -3.04 -26.25 -8.56
C GLU A 62 -2.75 -24.87 -7.98
N TYR A 63 -1.92 -24.83 -6.93
CA TYR A 63 -1.35 -23.60 -6.41
C TYR A 63 -0.09 -23.26 -7.22
N ALA A 64 0.00 -22.02 -7.71
CA ALA A 64 1.11 -21.58 -8.56
C ALA A 64 1.88 -20.39 -7.94
N ASP A 65 2.89 -19.90 -8.65
CA ASP A 65 3.77 -18.82 -8.21
C ASP A 65 2.99 -17.52 -7.95
N ALA A 66 3.21 -16.90 -6.79
CA ALA A 66 2.64 -15.62 -6.37
C ALA A 66 3.02 -14.45 -7.29
N LYS A 67 4.07 -14.57 -8.12
CA LYS A 67 4.42 -13.54 -9.13
C LYS A 67 3.26 -13.16 -10.03
N VAL A 68 2.32 -14.09 -10.29
CA VAL A 68 1.16 -13.81 -11.12
C VAL A 68 0.29 -12.70 -10.52
N VAL A 69 0.15 -12.62 -9.20
CA VAL A 69 -0.73 -11.62 -8.54
C VAL A 69 -0.02 -10.29 -8.23
N GLN A 70 1.31 -10.21 -8.36
CA GLN A 70 2.08 -9.00 -8.03
C GLN A 70 1.61 -7.75 -8.80
N PRO A 71 1.33 -7.79 -10.12
CA PRO A 71 0.81 -6.62 -10.83
C PRO A 71 -0.57 -6.16 -10.33
N ALA A 72 -1.42 -7.07 -9.82
CA ALA A 72 -2.68 -6.70 -9.19
C ALA A 72 -2.43 -6.00 -7.85
N ILE A 73 -1.48 -6.51 -7.05
CA ILE A 73 -1.06 -5.86 -5.80
C ILE A 73 -0.50 -4.46 -6.06
N ASP A 74 0.33 -4.28 -7.09
CA ASP A 74 0.82 -2.95 -7.50
C ASP A 74 -0.33 -1.99 -7.83
N LEU A 75 -1.34 -2.45 -8.56
CA LEU A 75 -2.54 -1.64 -8.83
C LEU A 75 -3.28 -1.27 -7.53
N LEU A 76 -3.41 -2.20 -6.58
CA LEU A 76 -4.08 -1.96 -5.30
C LEU A 76 -3.31 -0.97 -4.41
N VAL A 77 -1.99 -1.08 -4.33
CA VAL A 77 -1.16 -0.19 -3.51
C VAL A 77 -0.98 1.17 -4.20
N ASP A 78 -0.46 1.18 -5.43
CA ASP A 78 0.06 2.40 -6.06
C ASP A 78 -1.06 3.19 -6.76
N SER A 79 -2.05 2.50 -7.32
CA SER A 79 -3.09 3.13 -8.13
C SER A 79 -4.38 3.37 -7.35
N LEU A 80 -4.89 2.37 -6.62
CA LEU A 80 -6.07 2.49 -5.76
C LEU A 80 -5.78 3.26 -4.47
N GLY A 81 -4.57 3.09 -3.90
CA GLY A 81 -4.18 3.71 -2.62
C GLY A 81 -4.58 2.90 -1.39
N ALA A 82 -4.76 1.59 -1.53
CA ALA A 82 -5.02 0.73 -0.38
C ALA A 82 -3.83 0.77 0.59
N SER A 83 -4.12 1.02 1.86
CA SER A 83 -3.15 1.07 2.97
C SER A 83 -3.35 -0.06 3.97
N ILE A 84 -4.49 -0.77 3.88
CA ILE A 84 -4.83 -1.92 4.69
C ILE A 84 -5.08 -3.12 3.77
N PHE A 85 -4.50 -4.26 4.10
CA PHE A 85 -4.71 -5.53 3.41
C PHE A 85 -5.13 -6.57 4.44
N ARG A 86 -6.37 -7.03 4.34
CA ARG A 86 -6.84 -8.20 5.10
C ARG A 86 -6.55 -9.45 4.27
N ALA A 87 -5.40 -10.04 4.56
CA ALA A 87 -4.80 -11.11 3.78
C ALA A 87 -5.33 -12.46 4.27
N VAL A 88 -6.19 -13.07 3.46
CA VAL A 88 -6.91 -14.30 3.79
C VAL A 88 -6.02 -15.51 3.58
N ILE A 89 -6.01 -16.41 4.56
CA ILE A 89 -5.44 -17.76 4.49
C ILE A 89 -6.56 -18.77 4.76
N GLU A 90 -6.77 -19.67 3.80
CA GLU A 90 -7.84 -20.67 3.83
C GLU A 90 -7.45 -21.93 3.06
N GLU A 91 -7.97 -23.11 3.39
CA GLU A 91 -8.77 -23.44 4.60
C GLU A 91 -7.87 -23.53 5.86
N ILE A 92 -8.46 -23.70 7.05
CA ILE A 92 -7.76 -23.91 8.33
C ILE A 92 -7.53 -25.42 8.54
N ASP A 93 -6.96 -26.09 7.54
CA ASP A 93 -6.86 -27.55 7.41
C ASP A 93 -5.43 -28.08 7.59
N TRP A 94 -4.60 -27.35 8.34
CA TRP A 94 -3.15 -27.56 8.38
C TRP A 94 -2.72 -28.75 9.24
N GLU A 95 -3.68 -29.35 9.93
CA GLU A 95 -3.50 -30.52 10.77
C GLU A 95 -4.47 -31.63 10.34
N ALA A 96 -3.97 -32.52 9.48
CA ALA A 96 -4.77 -33.58 8.86
C ALA A 96 -5.18 -34.69 9.85
N VAL A 97 -4.39 -34.89 10.91
CA VAL A 97 -4.62 -35.79 12.04
C VAL A 97 -4.00 -35.12 13.25
N ASN A 98 -4.69 -35.12 14.40
CA ASN A 98 -4.13 -34.62 15.66
C ASN A 98 -2.74 -35.24 15.89
N ASP A 99 -1.73 -34.38 15.95
CA ASP A 99 -0.31 -34.72 15.83
C ASP A 99 0.27 -35.31 17.13
N ASP A 100 -0.23 -34.90 18.30
CA ASP A 100 -0.11 -35.59 19.57
C ASP A 100 -1.38 -35.47 20.46
N LYS A 101 -1.30 -35.03 21.71
CA LYS A 101 -2.46 -34.72 22.58
C LYS A 101 -2.12 -33.54 23.49
N ASP A 102 -1.01 -32.88 23.22
CA ASP A 102 -0.37 -31.86 24.01
C ASP A 102 -0.31 -30.58 23.19
N PRO A 103 -1.35 -29.73 23.29
CA PRO A 103 -1.45 -28.52 22.48
C PRO A 103 -0.37 -27.47 22.80
N ASP A 104 0.52 -27.74 23.77
CA ASP A 104 1.72 -26.97 24.08
C ASP A 104 2.97 -27.39 23.28
N ASN A 105 2.89 -28.47 22.49
CA ASN A 105 4.00 -29.00 21.71
C ASN A 105 3.71 -28.97 20.20
N PHE A 106 4.15 -27.92 19.51
CA PHE A 106 4.07 -27.89 18.05
C PHE A 106 4.88 -29.03 17.41
N ASN A 107 4.24 -29.93 16.67
CA ASN A 107 4.94 -30.92 15.87
C ASN A 107 5.60 -30.26 14.64
N TRP A 108 6.72 -29.57 14.84
CA TRP A 108 7.43 -28.87 13.77
C TRP A 108 7.87 -29.79 12.64
N THR A 109 8.10 -31.09 12.92
CA THR A 109 8.39 -32.04 11.84
C THR A 109 7.21 -32.14 10.88
N TYR A 110 5.99 -32.22 11.39
CA TYR A 110 4.78 -32.24 10.60
C TYR A 110 4.46 -30.86 9.99
N TYR A 111 4.38 -29.80 10.80
CA TYR A 111 4.07 -28.45 10.34
C TYR A 111 5.04 -27.94 9.27
N ASN A 112 6.34 -28.24 9.36
CA ASN A 112 7.29 -27.87 8.31
C ASN A 112 6.96 -28.53 6.97
N THR A 113 6.41 -29.76 6.95
CA THR A 113 5.98 -30.39 5.70
C THR A 113 4.77 -29.69 5.08
N VAL A 114 3.85 -29.20 5.92
CA VAL A 114 2.65 -28.48 5.49
C VAL A 114 3.00 -27.07 5.00
N PHE A 115 3.74 -26.30 5.82
CA PHE A 115 4.09 -24.90 5.54
C PHE A 115 5.19 -24.71 4.50
N SER A 116 5.77 -25.82 3.99
CA SER A 116 6.68 -25.82 2.83
C SER A 116 6.01 -26.29 1.52
N THR A 117 4.71 -26.58 1.54
CA THR A 117 3.98 -26.94 0.30
C THR A 117 3.90 -25.75 -0.67
N PRO A 118 3.65 -26.00 -1.98
CA PRO A 118 3.48 -24.92 -2.97
C PRO A 118 2.43 -23.87 -2.58
N ARG A 119 1.34 -24.30 -1.92
CA ARG A 119 0.31 -23.42 -1.37
C ARG A 119 0.92 -22.38 -0.42
N PHE A 120 1.64 -22.85 0.59
CA PHE A 120 2.21 -21.97 1.61
C PHE A 120 3.39 -21.15 1.11
N GLN A 121 4.22 -21.70 0.22
CA GLN A 121 5.26 -20.90 -0.42
C GLN A 121 4.66 -19.74 -1.22
N GLY A 122 3.55 -19.97 -1.93
CA GLY A 122 2.78 -18.90 -2.58
C GLY A 122 2.29 -17.85 -1.57
N ILE A 123 1.71 -18.28 -0.46
CA ILE A 123 1.25 -17.39 0.62
C ILE A 123 2.40 -16.53 1.16
N TRP A 124 3.54 -17.13 1.51
CA TRP A 124 4.72 -16.42 2.02
C TRP A 124 5.25 -15.40 1.01
N ASN A 125 5.31 -15.78 -0.27
CA ASN A 125 5.76 -14.88 -1.32
C ASN A 125 4.79 -13.68 -1.52
N THR A 126 3.48 -13.92 -1.47
CA THR A 126 2.47 -12.86 -1.56
C THR A 126 2.58 -11.89 -0.39
N LEU A 127 2.65 -12.42 0.85
CA LEU A 127 2.76 -11.61 2.06
C LEU A 127 4.10 -10.86 2.14
N GLY A 128 5.20 -11.50 1.77
CA GLY A 128 6.52 -10.87 1.72
C GLY A 128 6.55 -9.74 0.69
N TYR A 129 5.87 -9.91 -0.45
CA TYR A 129 5.73 -8.85 -1.43
C TYR A 129 4.93 -7.66 -0.90
N LEU A 130 3.85 -7.89 -0.14
CA LEU A 130 3.14 -6.81 0.56
C LEU A 130 4.06 -6.07 1.54
N ASN A 131 4.91 -6.76 2.30
CA ASN A 131 5.89 -6.11 3.17
C ASN A 131 6.90 -5.25 2.39
N ILE A 132 7.42 -5.74 1.25
CA ILE A 132 8.30 -4.97 0.35
C ILE A 132 7.58 -3.71 -0.17
N LYS A 133 6.27 -3.79 -0.45
CA LYS A 133 5.44 -2.64 -0.82
C LYS A 133 5.09 -1.71 0.36
N GLY A 134 5.66 -1.96 1.55
CA GLY A 134 5.46 -1.14 2.75
C GLY A 134 4.20 -1.48 3.55
N ILE A 135 3.47 -2.54 3.20
CA ILE A 135 2.29 -2.99 3.92
C ILE A 135 2.71 -3.93 5.05
N THR A 136 2.99 -3.34 6.21
CA THR A 136 3.33 -4.07 7.45
C THR A 136 2.34 -3.75 8.57
N ASN A 137 2.15 -2.46 8.87
CA ASN A 137 1.20 -2.02 9.91
C ASN A 137 -0.26 -2.17 9.47
N GLY A 138 -0.53 -2.13 8.17
CA GLY A 138 -1.84 -2.36 7.58
C GLY A 138 -2.09 -3.81 7.17
N LEU A 139 -1.17 -4.74 7.44
CA LEU A 139 -1.34 -6.15 7.11
C LEU A 139 -2.09 -6.87 8.24
N VAL A 140 -3.31 -7.31 7.96
CA VAL A 140 -4.14 -8.13 8.84
C VAL A 140 -4.15 -9.56 8.31
N ILE A 141 -3.63 -10.51 9.07
CA ILE A 141 -3.73 -11.93 8.72
C ILE A 141 -5.13 -12.42 9.11
N SER A 142 -5.92 -12.89 8.15
CA SER A 142 -7.29 -13.37 8.38
C SER A 142 -7.44 -14.85 8.03
N PHE A 143 -8.18 -15.59 8.85
CA PHE A 143 -8.43 -17.02 8.64
C PHE A 143 -9.88 -17.28 8.25
N MET A 144 -10.06 -17.94 7.11
CA MET A 144 -11.36 -18.27 6.51
C MET A 144 -11.46 -19.76 6.19
N GLY A 145 -12.69 -20.21 5.92
CA GLY A 145 -12.99 -21.56 5.48
C GLY A 145 -12.97 -22.61 6.59
N ALA A 146 -12.98 -23.88 6.20
CA ALA A 146 -13.20 -24.98 7.12
C ALA A 146 -12.00 -25.24 8.06
N PRO A 147 -12.23 -25.70 9.30
CA PRO A 147 -11.23 -26.45 10.07
C PRO A 147 -10.90 -27.78 9.36
N PRO A 148 -10.01 -28.65 9.87
CA PRO A 148 -9.68 -29.92 9.22
C PRO A 148 -10.94 -30.67 8.77
N ALA A 149 -11.00 -30.98 7.47
CA ALA A 149 -12.17 -31.55 6.83
C ALA A 149 -11.79 -32.30 5.53
N SER A 150 -12.78 -32.94 4.90
CA SER A 150 -12.64 -33.37 3.52
C SER A 150 -12.33 -32.18 2.61
N ALA A 151 -11.48 -32.40 1.59
CA ALA A 151 -11.17 -31.41 0.56
C ALA A 151 -12.45 -30.82 -0.07
N PRO A 152 -12.41 -29.58 -0.60
CA PRO A 152 -13.57 -28.97 -1.25
C PRO A 152 -14.21 -29.88 -2.31
N LEU A 153 -15.54 -29.92 -2.33
CA LEU A 153 -16.39 -30.77 -3.20
C LEU A 153 -16.33 -32.29 -2.94
N ALA A 154 -15.43 -32.77 -2.08
CA ALA A 154 -15.44 -34.17 -1.68
C ALA A 154 -16.57 -34.46 -0.69
N ALA A 155 -17.02 -35.72 -0.64
CA ALA A 155 -18.03 -36.14 0.32
C ALA A 155 -17.55 -35.86 1.77
N PRO A 156 -18.44 -35.40 2.68
CA PRO A 156 -18.09 -35.22 4.08
C PRO A 156 -17.56 -36.51 4.70
N ASP A 157 -16.42 -36.43 5.39
CA ASP A 157 -15.76 -37.57 6.05
C ASP A 157 -15.52 -37.24 7.53
N PRO A 158 -16.25 -37.88 8.46
CA PRO A 158 -16.07 -37.67 9.90
C PRO A 158 -14.64 -37.92 10.40
N LYS A 159 -13.84 -38.75 9.69
CA LYS A 159 -12.45 -39.01 10.09
C LYS A 159 -11.53 -37.85 9.76
N LYS A 160 -11.85 -37.07 8.73
CA LYS A 160 -11.11 -35.87 8.34
C LYS A 160 -11.60 -34.65 9.10
N SER A 161 -12.87 -34.66 9.52
CA SER A 161 -13.50 -33.62 10.34
C SER A 161 -13.37 -33.88 11.84
N TRP A 162 -12.13 -34.06 12.29
CA TRP A 162 -11.84 -34.60 13.63
C TRP A 162 -12.02 -33.59 14.78
N MET A 163 -11.99 -32.28 14.50
CA MET A 163 -12.15 -31.23 15.53
C MET A 163 -13.59 -31.07 16.04
N GLY A 164 -14.63 -31.47 15.31
CA GLY A 164 -16.00 -31.41 15.83
C GLY A 164 -17.08 -32.09 14.99
N GLY A 165 -16.84 -32.26 13.69
CA GLY A 165 -17.68 -33.08 12.83
C GLY A 165 -17.84 -32.51 11.43
N THR A 166 -18.64 -33.20 10.61
CA THR A 166 -18.88 -32.81 9.21
C THR A 166 -19.68 -31.52 9.07
N ASP A 167 -20.23 -30.99 10.17
CA ASP A 167 -20.84 -29.67 10.25
C ASP A 167 -19.84 -28.57 10.64
N LEU A 168 -18.53 -28.88 10.58
CA LEU A 168 -17.41 -27.95 10.74
C LEU A 168 -17.38 -27.23 12.09
N THR A 169 -18.06 -27.80 13.09
CA THR A 169 -18.02 -27.32 14.47
C THR A 169 -16.67 -27.61 15.11
N ILE A 170 -16.39 -26.90 16.21
CA ILE A 170 -15.28 -27.22 17.12
C ILE A 170 -15.89 -27.82 18.39
N ALA A 171 -15.64 -29.11 18.63
CA ALA A 171 -16.15 -29.81 19.79
C ALA A 171 -15.53 -29.27 21.09
N SER A 172 -16.27 -29.42 22.19
CA SER A 172 -15.74 -29.11 23.51
C SER A 172 -14.50 -29.96 23.81
N GLY A 173 -13.38 -29.29 24.12
CA GLY A 173 -12.07 -29.92 24.32
C GLY A 173 -11.15 -29.88 23.10
N MET A 174 -11.65 -29.46 21.92
CA MET A 174 -10.83 -29.27 20.71
C MET A 174 -10.46 -27.81 20.46
N GLU A 175 -10.88 -26.90 21.35
CA GLU A 175 -10.53 -25.48 21.21
C GLU A 175 -9.02 -25.22 21.32
N ASP A 176 -8.30 -26.01 22.13
CA ASP A 176 -6.83 -25.86 22.27
C ASP A 176 -6.09 -26.30 21.01
N GLU A 177 -6.60 -27.31 20.30
CA GLU A 177 -6.04 -27.83 19.05
C GLU A 177 -6.18 -26.82 17.92
N LEU A 178 -7.35 -26.18 17.79
CA LEU A 178 -7.53 -25.09 16.83
C LEU A 178 -6.59 -23.91 17.15
N VAL A 179 -6.45 -23.58 18.43
CA VAL A 179 -5.54 -22.52 18.90
C VAL A 179 -4.09 -22.85 18.58
N GLU A 180 -3.69 -24.11 18.78
CA GLU A 180 -2.37 -24.61 18.44
C GLU A 180 -2.08 -24.45 16.95
N SER A 181 -2.96 -24.98 16.09
CA SER A 181 -2.85 -24.88 14.63
C SER A 181 -2.66 -23.43 14.16
N ILE A 182 -3.49 -22.50 14.68
CA ILE A 182 -3.39 -21.07 14.37
C ILE A 182 -2.06 -20.48 14.86
N ALA A 183 -1.66 -20.78 16.10
CA ALA A 183 -0.43 -20.24 16.67
C ALA A 183 0.83 -20.78 15.99
N ALA A 184 0.85 -22.07 15.61
CA ALA A 184 1.94 -22.69 14.87
C ALA A 184 2.14 -22.01 13.51
N LEU A 185 1.05 -21.74 12.77
CA LEU A 185 1.13 -21.02 11.50
C LEU A 185 1.63 -19.59 11.69
N LEU A 186 1.09 -18.84 12.64
CA LEU A 186 1.51 -17.45 12.90
C LEU A 186 2.99 -17.39 13.30
N TYR A 187 3.45 -18.33 14.14
CA TYR A 187 4.84 -18.44 14.56
C TYR A 187 5.75 -18.76 13.38
N TYR A 188 5.40 -19.76 12.56
CA TYR A 188 6.16 -20.10 11.35
C TYR A 188 6.24 -18.90 10.39
N MET A 189 5.09 -18.25 10.14
CA MET A 189 4.98 -17.08 9.27
C MET A 189 5.97 -15.98 9.68
N ARG A 190 6.08 -15.68 10.97
CA ARG A 190 6.99 -14.63 11.46
C ARG A 190 8.45 -15.08 11.53
N HIS A 191 8.71 -16.24 12.14
CA HIS A 191 10.07 -16.62 12.52
C HIS A 191 10.80 -17.47 11.48
N THR A 192 10.07 -18.07 10.53
CA THR A 192 10.63 -18.91 9.48
C THR A 192 10.42 -18.28 8.10
N ALA A 193 9.20 -17.84 7.79
CA ALA A 193 8.91 -17.18 6.51
C ALA A 193 9.30 -15.68 6.50
N GLY A 194 9.61 -15.09 7.65
CA GLY A 194 10.12 -13.71 7.75
C GLY A 194 9.09 -12.61 7.49
N ILE A 195 7.79 -12.92 7.59
CA ILE A 195 6.71 -11.96 7.31
C ILE A 195 6.52 -11.04 8.51
N LEU A 196 6.44 -9.73 8.23
CA LEU A 196 6.19 -8.68 9.20
C LEU A 196 4.69 -8.36 9.23
N PHE A 197 4.06 -8.59 10.38
CA PHE A 197 2.66 -8.25 10.65
C PHE A 197 2.49 -8.08 12.15
N SER A 198 1.41 -7.44 12.60
CA SER A 198 1.07 -7.36 14.03
C SER A 198 -0.43 -7.53 14.31
N LEU A 199 -1.23 -7.73 13.26
CA LEU A 199 -2.67 -7.78 13.31
C LEU A 199 -3.18 -9.13 12.82
N VAL A 200 -4.11 -9.70 13.56
CA VAL A 200 -4.75 -10.98 13.24
C VAL A 200 -6.25 -10.84 13.37
N SER A 201 -6.98 -11.25 12.35
CA SER A 201 -8.40 -11.61 12.42
C SER A 201 -8.49 -13.13 12.58
N PRO A 202 -8.76 -13.65 13.81
CA PRO A 202 -8.52 -15.06 14.09
C PRO A 202 -9.48 -16.03 13.39
N MET A 203 -10.72 -15.60 13.14
CA MET A 203 -11.76 -16.42 12.49
C MET A 203 -12.78 -15.51 11.84
N ASN A 204 -13.16 -15.84 10.62
CA ASN A 204 -14.15 -15.14 9.82
C ASN A 204 -15.56 -15.75 9.99
N GLU A 205 -16.58 -14.91 10.19
CA GLU A 205 -18.00 -15.25 9.98
C GLU A 205 -18.45 -16.61 10.54
N THR A 206 -18.09 -16.90 11.79
CA THR A 206 -18.31 -18.23 12.39
C THR A 206 -19.79 -18.57 12.63
N ASP A 207 -20.69 -17.62 12.39
CA ASP A 207 -22.15 -17.73 12.47
C ASP A 207 -22.83 -18.05 11.13
N ILE A 208 -22.20 -17.77 9.99
CA ILE A 208 -22.87 -17.83 8.67
C ILE A 208 -23.35 -19.24 8.34
N MET A 209 -22.55 -20.27 8.63
CA MET A 209 -22.95 -21.65 8.37
C MET A 209 -24.21 -22.03 9.15
N ALA A 210 -24.34 -21.60 10.40
CA ALA A 210 -25.56 -21.84 11.19
C ALA A 210 -26.75 -21.01 10.68
N MET A 211 -26.51 -19.76 10.27
CA MET A 211 -27.54 -18.82 9.84
C MET A 211 -28.14 -19.12 8.46
N THR A 212 -27.37 -19.72 7.57
CA THR A 212 -27.75 -19.92 6.17
C THR A 212 -28.34 -21.30 5.87
N LYS A 213 -28.47 -22.17 6.89
CA LYS A 213 -29.14 -23.47 6.75
C LYS A 213 -30.57 -23.29 6.24
N SER A 214 -30.84 -23.89 5.09
CA SER A 214 -32.13 -23.79 4.40
C SER A 214 -32.41 -25.07 3.61
N ALA A 215 -33.57 -25.14 2.94
CA ALA A 215 -33.88 -26.27 2.07
C ALA A 215 -32.91 -26.38 0.88
N ASP A 216 -32.40 -25.24 0.39
CA ASP A 216 -31.48 -25.17 -0.76
C ASP A 216 -30.01 -25.33 -0.31
N HIS A 217 -29.70 -24.98 0.94
CA HIS A 217 -28.38 -25.14 1.57
C HIS A 217 -28.52 -25.88 2.90
N PRO A 218 -28.74 -27.21 2.90
CA PRO A 218 -29.01 -27.98 4.13
C PRO A 218 -27.82 -28.00 5.11
N ASP A 219 -26.61 -27.88 4.59
CA ASP A 219 -25.38 -27.86 5.39
C ASP A 219 -24.95 -26.44 5.78
N GLY A 220 -25.57 -25.40 5.21
CA GLY A 220 -25.17 -24.00 5.35
C GLY A 220 -24.03 -23.60 4.40
N ILE A 221 -23.75 -22.30 4.36
CA ILE A 221 -22.64 -21.68 3.61
C ILE A 221 -21.41 -21.59 4.53
N VAL A 222 -20.24 -21.96 4.02
CA VAL A 222 -18.99 -21.98 4.78
C VAL A 222 -18.19 -20.73 4.47
N GLU A 223 -17.95 -19.93 5.50
CA GLU A 223 -17.09 -18.72 5.46
C GLU A 223 -15.94 -18.81 6.48
N GLY A 224 -16.14 -19.62 7.52
CA GLY A 224 -15.17 -19.96 8.56
C GLY A 224 -15.60 -21.21 9.34
N PRO A 225 -14.92 -21.54 10.45
CA PRO A 225 -15.35 -22.62 11.33
C PRO A 225 -16.72 -22.31 11.94
N ASN A 226 -17.57 -23.33 12.09
CA ASN A 226 -18.93 -23.17 12.58
C ASN A 226 -18.95 -23.03 14.12
N ILE A 227 -18.86 -21.79 14.59
CA ILE A 227 -18.82 -21.41 16.01
C ILE A 227 -19.83 -20.27 16.23
N PRO A 228 -21.14 -20.56 16.23
CA PRO A 228 -22.17 -19.54 16.36
C PRO A 228 -22.35 -19.03 17.80
N GLU A 229 -21.71 -19.67 18.78
CA GLU A 229 -21.85 -19.36 20.20
C GLU A 229 -20.71 -18.44 20.68
N ALA A 230 -21.05 -17.20 21.03
CA ALA A 230 -20.10 -16.18 21.45
C ALA A 230 -19.18 -16.62 22.61
N VAL A 231 -19.69 -17.36 23.59
CA VAL A 231 -18.88 -17.84 24.73
C VAL A 231 -17.75 -18.76 24.27
N GLN A 232 -18.00 -19.62 23.27
CA GLN A 232 -16.96 -20.49 22.73
C GLN A 232 -15.99 -19.70 21.87
N TYR A 233 -16.48 -18.81 21.01
CA TYR A 233 -15.65 -17.91 20.21
C TYR A 233 -14.67 -17.14 21.10
N VAL A 234 -15.18 -16.43 22.11
CA VAL A 234 -14.38 -15.60 23.03
C VAL A 234 -13.36 -16.45 23.80
N ARG A 235 -13.73 -17.65 24.24
CA ARG A 235 -12.81 -18.59 24.89
C ARG A 235 -11.66 -18.99 23.95
N ILE A 236 -11.92 -19.24 22.68
CA ILE A 236 -10.88 -19.56 21.69
C ILE A 236 -9.94 -18.38 21.50
N ILE A 237 -10.45 -17.15 21.30
CA ILE A 237 -9.59 -15.96 21.14
C ILE A 237 -8.77 -15.72 22.40
N ARG A 238 -9.36 -15.90 23.58
CA ARG A 238 -8.66 -15.77 24.87
C ARG A 238 -7.50 -16.76 25.01
N LYS A 239 -7.70 -18.02 24.60
CA LYS A 239 -6.66 -19.06 24.60
C LYS A 239 -5.57 -18.77 23.57
N LEU A 240 -5.94 -18.34 22.35
CA LEU A 240 -4.99 -17.92 21.33
C LEU A 240 -4.09 -16.79 21.83
N ALA A 241 -4.68 -15.80 22.51
CA ALA A 241 -3.94 -14.71 23.11
C ALA A 241 -2.89 -15.17 24.14
N GLU A 242 -3.22 -16.13 25.00
CA GLU A 242 -2.26 -16.70 25.99
C GLU A 242 -1.17 -17.49 25.32
N LYS A 243 -1.53 -18.31 24.32
CA LYS A 243 -0.59 -19.11 23.56
C LYS A 243 0.42 -18.21 22.84
N LEU A 244 -0.03 -17.17 22.15
CA LEU A 244 0.84 -16.20 21.46
C LEU A 244 1.78 -15.49 22.44
N ASP A 245 1.30 -15.13 23.62
CA ASP A 245 2.16 -14.55 24.67
C ASP A 245 3.22 -15.54 25.16
N ALA A 246 2.82 -16.78 25.41
CA ALA A 246 3.71 -17.84 25.90
C ALA A 246 4.84 -18.17 24.90
N ILE A 247 4.58 -18.06 23.60
CA ILE A 247 5.57 -18.33 22.53
C ILE A 247 6.32 -17.08 22.05
N GLY A 248 6.20 -15.95 22.75
CA GLY A 248 6.97 -14.73 22.47
C GLY A 248 6.40 -13.83 21.37
N MET A 249 5.14 -14.03 20.96
CA MET A 249 4.42 -13.22 19.97
C MET A 249 3.45 -12.21 20.62
N SER A 250 3.84 -11.67 21.78
CA SER A 250 2.97 -10.83 22.61
C SER A 250 2.60 -9.46 22.02
N ASP A 251 3.25 -9.07 20.91
CA ASP A 251 2.98 -7.87 20.13
C ASP A 251 1.72 -8.01 19.24
N ILE A 252 1.27 -9.23 18.95
CA ILE A 252 0.08 -9.48 18.15
C ILE A 252 -1.15 -8.84 18.81
N ARG A 253 -1.99 -8.22 17.98
CA ARG A 253 -3.30 -7.71 18.38
C ARG A 253 -4.41 -8.20 17.45
N PHE A 254 -5.62 -8.25 17.99
CA PHE A 254 -6.76 -8.79 17.26
C PHE A 254 -7.64 -7.71 16.61
N VAL A 255 -8.18 -8.07 15.45
CA VAL A 255 -9.38 -7.48 14.85
C VAL A 255 -10.46 -8.56 14.93
N ALA A 256 -11.46 -8.35 15.78
CA ALA A 256 -12.44 -9.40 16.13
C ALA A 256 -13.79 -8.76 16.50
N PRO A 257 -14.94 -9.44 16.33
CA PRO A 257 -15.04 -10.85 15.97
C PRO A 257 -15.01 -11.16 14.46
N ASP A 258 -15.08 -10.16 13.57
CA ASP A 258 -15.28 -10.39 12.11
C ASP A 258 -16.51 -11.29 11.85
N SER A 259 -17.59 -11.02 12.58
CA SER A 259 -18.86 -11.74 12.43
C SER A 259 -19.61 -11.30 11.17
N GLY A 260 -20.29 -12.24 10.51
CA GLY A 260 -21.09 -11.95 9.31
C GLY A 260 -22.44 -11.31 9.62
N GLY A 261 -22.83 -11.28 10.89
CA GLY A 261 -24.08 -10.65 11.34
C GLY A 261 -24.00 -9.92 12.68
N ASP A 262 -24.89 -8.94 12.80
CA ASP A 262 -25.15 -8.14 14.00
C ASP A 262 -25.33 -8.93 15.30
N ARG A 263 -25.89 -10.13 15.21
CA ARG A 263 -26.21 -10.96 16.38
C ARG A 263 -24.92 -11.44 17.03
N LEU A 264 -24.08 -12.15 16.28
CA LEU A 264 -22.83 -12.68 16.82
C LEU A 264 -21.92 -11.52 17.24
N PHE A 265 -21.88 -10.41 16.51
CA PHE A 265 -21.17 -9.21 16.96
C PHE A 265 -21.59 -8.77 18.36
N GLY A 266 -22.90 -8.60 18.58
CA GLY A 266 -23.43 -8.14 19.87
C GLY A 266 -23.14 -9.13 21.00
N ASP A 267 -23.36 -10.42 20.76
CA ASP A 267 -23.13 -11.47 21.75
C ASP A 267 -21.63 -11.60 22.10
N CYS A 268 -20.73 -11.50 21.11
CA CYS A 268 -19.28 -11.47 21.33
C CYS A 268 -18.84 -10.20 22.05
N LEU A 269 -19.39 -9.04 21.70
CA LEU A 269 -19.12 -7.78 22.39
C LEU A 269 -19.47 -7.92 23.88
N ASP A 270 -20.69 -8.39 24.20
CA ASP A 270 -21.15 -8.56 25.57
C ASP A 270 -20.29 -9.56 26.37
N GLU A 271 -19.72 -10.57 25.72
CA GLU A 271 -18.86 -11.56 26.37
C GLU A 271 -17.41 -11.09 26.51
N MET A 272 -16.80 -10.53 25.47
CA MET A 272 -15.39 -10.10 25.47
C MET A 272 -15.11 -8.99 26.49
N VAL A 273 -16.06 -8.07 26.67
CA VAL A 273 -15.89 -6.94 27.60
C VAL A 273 -15.85 -7.35 29.08
N LYS A 274 -16.10 -8.64 29.39
CA LYS A 274 -15.94 -9.22 30.73
C LYS A 274 -14.49 -9.60 31.04
N ASP A 275 -13.61 -9.63 30.05
CA ASP A 275 -12.22 -10.08 30.17
C ASP A 275 -11.23 -8.95 29.85
N ASP A 276 -10.69 -8.31 30.89
CA ASP A 276 -9.73 -7.20 30.76
C ASP A 276 -8.45 -7.60 30.00
N TYR A 277 -7.99 -8.85 30.14
CA TYR A 277 -6.79 -9.31 29.44
C TYR A 277 -7.05 -9.37 27.93
N LEU A 278 -8.16 -9.97 27.53
CA LEU A 278 -8.54 -10.07 26.12
C LEU A 278 -8.78 -8.69 25.51
N MET A 279 -9.44 -7.79 26.24
CA MET A 279 -9.62 -6.40 25.79
C MET A 279 -8.30 -5.64 25.66
N GLY A 280 -7.26 -6.02 26.41
CA GLY A 280 -5.89 -5.54 26.21
C GLY A 280 -5.22 -6.05 24.93
N LYS A 281 -5.71 -7.16 24.36
CA LYS A 281 -5.21 -7.79 23.13
C LYS A 281 -6.02 -7.40 21.89
N LEU A 282 -7.29 -7.04 22.05
CA LEU A 282 -8.08 -6.45 20.98
C LEU A 282 -7.46 -5.10 20.58
N LYS A 283 -7.31 -4.85 19.28
CA LYS A 283 -6.95 -3.52 18.77
C LYS A 283 -8.19 -2.79 18.27
N TRP A 284 -8.97 -3.44 17.40
CA TRP A 284 -10.22 -2.93 16.86
C TRP A 284 -11.32 -3.99 16.94
N TRP A 285 -12.55 -3.53 17.11
CA TRP A 285 -13.70 -4.36 16.78
C TRP A 285 -13.76 -4.56 15.25
N GLY A 286 -13.90 -5.79 14.79
CA GLY A 286 -14.05 -6.13 13.37
C GLY A 286 -15.51 -6.46 13.05
N VAL A 287 -16.06 -5.84 12.00
CA VAL A 287 -17.46 -5.98 11.58
C VAL A 287 -17.59 -6.07 10.07
N HIS A 288 -18.54 -6.87 9.61
CA HIS A 288 -18.93 -6.90 8.20
C HIS A 288 -20.20 -6.08 8.02
N GLN A 289 -20.22 -5.27 6.96
CA GLN A 289 -21.36 -4.43 6.67
C GLN A 289 -21.53 -4.26 5.16
N TYR A 290 -22.51 -4.97 4.63
CA TYR A 290 -22.89 -4.92 3.21
C TYR A 290 -24.11 -4.03 2.95
N GLY A 291 -24.70 -3.47 4.01
CA GLY A 291 -25.76 -2.45 3.96
C GLY A 291 -25.22 -1.03 3.74
N ASN A 292 -26.10 -0.05 3.92
CA ASN A 292 -25.79 1.37 3.81
C ASN A 292 -26.21 2.16 5.07
N ASP A 293 -26.40 1.47 6.20
CA ASP A 293 -26.82 2.04 7.47
C ASP A 293 -25.64 2.45 8.34
N ALA A 294 -25.80 3.58 9.04
CA ALA A 294 -24.71 4.29 9.72
C ALA A 294 -24.90 4.45 11.24
N GLU A 295 -25.72 3.61 11.87
CA GLU A 295 -26.10 3.78 13.29
C GLU A 295 -26.07 2.47 14.10
N ASN A 296 -25.38 1.45 13.61
CA ASN A 296 -25.49 0.12 14.17
C ASN A 296 -24.37 -0.17 15.18
N TYR A 297 -23.11 -0.13 14.72
CA TYR A 297 -22.00 -0.66 15.50
C TYR A 297 -21.48 0.35 16.52
N ARG A 298 -21.38 1.63 16.16
CA ARG A 298 -20.95 2.69 17.10
C ARG A 298 -21.85 2.76 18.31
N ASN A 299 -23.17 2.71 18.09
CA ASN A 299 -24.16 2.81 19.15
C ASN A 299 -24.13 1.61 20.11
N ARG A 300 -23.79 0.41 19.60
CA ARG A 300 -23.59 -0.78 20.44
C ARG A 300 -22.31 -0.67 21.26
N ILE A 301 -21.19 -0.33 20.62
CA ILE A 301 -19.89 -0.17 21.28
C ILE A 301 -19.94 0.93 22.36
N TYR A 302 -20.59 2.06 22.07
CA TYR A 302 -20.74 3.18 23.01
C TYR A 302 -21.48 2.81 24.31
N LYS A 303 -22.33 1.77 24.28
CA LYS A 303 -23.06 1.29 25.46
C LYS A 303 -22.25 0.29 26.30
N SER A 304 -21.12 -0.20 25.78
CA SER A 304 -20.25 -1.15 26.47
C SER A 304 -19.36 -0.46 27.52
N SER A 305 -18.58 -1.26 28.26
CA SER A 305 -17.54 -0.75 29.17
C SER A 305 -16.31 -0.18 28.45
N TYR A 306 -16.22 -0.31 27.11
CA TYR A 306 -15.13 0.23 26.28
C TYR A 306 -15.67 1.16 25.18
N PRO A 307 -16.37 2.26 25.53
CA PRO A 307 -17.12 3.09 24.59
C PRO A 307 -16.26 3.86 23.58
N THR A 308 -14.94 3.92 23.80
CA THR A 308 -13.98 4.60 22.93
C THR A 308 -13.14 3.65 22.10
N ARG A 309 -13.38 2.33 22.17
CA ARG A 309 -12.64 1.35 21.36
C ARG A 309 -13.07 1.50 19.89
N PRO A 310 -12.16 1.85 18.97
CA PRO A 310 -12.52 1.97 17.56
C PRO A 310 -12.88 0.62 16.94
N PHE A 311 -13.57 0.69 15.81
CA PHE A 311 -13.94 -0.46 15.01
C PHE A 311 -13.59 -0.23 13.54
N TRP A 312 -13.37 -1.33 12.83
CA TRP A 312 -13.11 -1.38 11.40
C TRP A 312 -14.26 -2.11 10.73
N VAL A 313 -14.75 -1.56 9.62
CA VAL A 313 -15.54 -2.33 8.66
C VAL A 313 -14.56 -3.17 7.87
N THR A 314 -14.40 -4.42 8.28
CA THR A 314 -13.42 -5.36 7.74
C THR A 314 -13.89 -6.00 6.45
N GLU A 315 -15.18 -5.89 6.13
CA GLU A 315 -15.74 -6.22 4.81
C GLU A 315 -16.94 -5.34 4.45
N THR A 316 -16.91 -4.79 3.24
CA THR A 316 -18.03 -4.12 2.55
C THR A 316 -17.85 -4.30 1.04
N ALA A 317 -18.88 -4.03 0.25
CA ALA A 317 -18.79 -3.97 -1.21
C ALA A 317 -19.71 -2.90 -1.78
N GLY A 318 -19.47 -2.45 -3.01
CA GLY A 318 -20.17 -1.33 -3.62
C GLY A 318 -19.81 0.04 -3.01
N ILE A 319 -19.58 1.03 -3.88
CA ILE A 319 -19.21 2.39 -3.42
C ILE A 319 -20.32 3.07 -2.62
N ARG A 320 -21.59 2.76 -2.91
CA ARG A 320 -22.74 3.32 -2.20
C ARG A 320 -22.81 2.84 -0.75
N ASN A 321 -22.49 1.57 -0.52
CA ASN A 321 -22.49 0.95 0.80
C ASN A 321 -21.37 1.56 1.64
N MET A 322 -20.14 1.61 1.09
CA MET A 322 -19.00 2.22 1.76
C MET A 322 -19.28 3.68 2.14
N LEU A 323 -19.77 4.50 1.20
CA LEU A 323 -20.15 5.89 1.51
C LEU A 323 -21.31 5.98 2.51
N GLY A 324 -22.29 5.08 2.44
CA GLY A 324 -23.44 5.05 3.35
C GLY A 324 -23.06 4.78 4.81
N GLN A 325 -21.95 4.08 5.06
CA GLN A 325 -21.54 3.67 6.40
C GLN A 325 -20.59 4.67 7.08
N LEU A 326 -20.11 5.69 6.38
CA LEU A 326 -19.13 6.66 6.91
C LEU A 326 -19.62 7.40 8.17
N ASP A 327 -20.93 7.53 8.34
CA ASP A 327 -21.54 8.17 9.51
C ASP A 327 -21.58 7.31 10.78
N ASP A 328 -21.34 5.99 10.68
CA ASP A 328 -21.17 5.12 11.86
C ASP A 328 -19.79 5.34 12.51
N ASN A 329 -18.95 6.20 11.95
CA ASN A 329 -17.64 6.56 12.49
C ASN A 329 -16.66 5.38 12.64
N ALA A 330 -16.72 4.39 11.76
CA ALA A 330 -15.66 3.37 11.67
C ALA A 330 -14.32 4.03 11.29
N SER A 331 -13.21 3.53 11.83
CA SER A 331 -11.87 4.06 11.56
C SER A 331 -11.23 3.48 10.30
N ALA A 332 -11.75 2.38 9.75
CA ALA A 332 -11.30 1.84 8.47
C ALA A 332 -12.42 1.12 7.74
N PHE A 333 -12.26 1.01 6.41
CA PHE A 333 -13.18 0.32 5.52
C PHE A 333 -12.38 -0.53 4.53
N ILE A 334 -12.71 -1.82 4.46
CA ILE A 334 -12.02 -2.80 3.64
C ILE A 334 -13.01 -3.37 2.63
N PHE A 335 -12.70 -3.22 1.34
CA PHE A 335 -13.52 -3.78 0.26
C PHE A 335 -13.34 -5.31 0.20
N TRP A 336 -14.43 -6.03 -0.05
CA TRP A 336 -14.50 -7.50 0.04
C TRP A 336 -13.36 -8.20 -0.69
N ASP A 337 -12.98 -7.82 -1.91
CA ASP A 337 -11.86 -8.49 -2.58
C ASP A 337 -11.12 -7.60 -3.59
N GLY A 338 -9.80 -7.64 -3.52
CA GLY A 338 -8.92 -6.79 -4.31
C GLY A 338 -8.80 -7.23 -5.77
N PHE A 339 -8.77 -8.54 -6.03
CA PHE A 339 -8.57 -9.09 -7.37
C PHE A 339 -9.18 -10.48 -7.50
N ASP A 340 -9.51 -10.89 -8.73
CA ASP A 340 -10.08 -12.21 -8.96
C ASP A 340 -9.18 -13.34 -8.46
N CYS A 341 -9.73 -14.21 -7.62
CA CYS A 341 -9.07 -15.44 -7.18
C CYS A 341 -10.07 -16.60 -7.02
N VAL A 342 -9.55 -17.78 -6.69
CA VAL A 342 -10.38 -18.94 -6.35
C VAL A 342 -10.27 -19.23 -4.87
N TYR A 343 -11.34 -18.96 -4.12
CA TYR A 343 -11.46 -19.34 -2.73
C TYR A 343 -11.87 -20.81 -2.58
N GLN A 344 -11.18 -21.55 -1.71
CA GLN A 344 -11.46 -22.96 -1.43
C GLN A 344 -12.78 -23.13 -0.66
N HIS A 345 -13.13 -22.23 0.25
CA HIS A 345 -14.46 -22.24 0.87
C HIS A 345 -15.56 -21.95 -0.17
N GLY A 346 -15.35 -21.01 -1.11
CA GLY A 346 -16.24 -20.82 -2.26
C GLY A 346 -16.39 -22.08 -3.13
N ARG A 347 -15.31 -22.85 -3.32
CA ARG A 347 -15.39 -24.17 -3.97
C ARG A 347 -16.25 -25.14 -3.16
N ARG A 348 -16.11 -25.18 -1.83
CA ARG A 348 -16.93 -26.00 -0.93
C ARG A 348 -18.41 -25.63 -0.99
N ASN A 349 -18.71 -24.34 -1.13
CA ASN A 349 -20.07 -23.81 -1.30
C ASN A 349 -20.66 -24.09 -2.70
N GLY A 350 -19.87 -24.68 -3.61
CA GLY A 350 -20.30 -25.03 -4.96
C GLY A 350 -20.23 -23.89 -5.97
N TYR A 351 -19.54 -22.79 -5.64
CA TYR A 351 -19.46 -21.61 -6.52
C TYR A 351 -18.50 -21.77 -7.70
N GLY A 352 -17.90 -22.95 -7.84
CA GLY A 352 -17.05 -23.30 -8.98
C GLY A 352 -15.57 -23.08 -8.70
N SER A 353 -14.75 -23.31 -9.72
CA SER A 353 -13.28 -23.34 -9.63
C SER A 353 -12.63 -22.41 -10.67
N VAL A 354 -13.32 -21.34 -11.04
CA VAL A 354 -12.84 -20.35 -12.00
C VAL A 354 -12.85 -18.99 -11.30
N PRO A 355 -11.75 -18.22 -11.35
CA PRO A 355 -11.71 -16.91 -10.70
C PRO A 355 -12.57 -15.89 -11.48
N PRO A 356 -13.27 -14.97 -10.79
CA PRO A 356 -13.58 -15.05 -9.36
C PRO A 356 -14.63 -16.13 -9.13
N ASN A 357 -14.48 -16.94 -8.08
CA ASN A 357 -15.51 -17.92 -7.69
C ASN A 357 -16.29 -17.49 -6.44
N ASP A 358 -15.92 -16.39 -5.81
CA ASP A 358 -16.62 -15.90 -4.64
C ASP A 358 -16.63 -14.38 -4.58
N TRP A 359 -17.78 -13.81 -4.24
CA TRP A 359 -18.02 -12.38 -4.17
C TRP A 359 -19.40 -12.08 -3.59
N VAL A 360 -19.74 -10.80 -3.40
CA VAL A 360 -21.05 -10.38 -2.86
C VAL A 360 -22.15 -10.53 -3.93
N PHE A 361 -22.56 -11.77 -4.22
CA PHE A 361 -23.41 -12.15 -5.36
C PHE A 361 -24.78 -11.47 -5.41
N TRP A 362 -25.27 -11.00 -4.26
CA TRP A 362 -26.58 -10.35 -4.15
C TRP A 362 -26.56 -8.86 -4.51
N LEU A 363 -25.39 -8.26 -4.71
CA LEU A 363 -25.28 -6.89 -5.23
C LEU A 363 -25.48 -6.85 -6.75
N ALA A 364 -25.98 -5.72 -7.25
CA ALA A 364 -26.36 -5.58 -8.65
C ALA A 364 -25.13 -5.42 -9.55
N GLY A 365 -25.11 -6.16 -10.67
CA GLY A 365 -24.09 -6.02 -11.70
C GLY A 365 -22.71 -6.42 -11.22
N ASP A 366 -21.74 -5.51 -11.34
CA ASP A 366 -20.35 -5.77 -10.95
C ASP A 366 -20.03 -5.32 -9.52
N GLU A 367 -20.90 -4.57 -8.83
CA GLU A 367 -20.62 -3.86 -7.55
C GLU A 367 -20.09 -4.77 -6.43
N GLY A 368 -20.45 -6.06 -6.46
CA GLY A 368 -19.98 -7.06 -5.49
C GLY A 368 -18.70 -7.78 -5.87
N LYS A 369 -18.28 -7.75 -7.15
CA LYS A 369 -17.12 -8.50 -7.66
C LYS A 369 -15.80 -7.92 -7.16
N PRO A 370 -14.68 -8.66 -7.26
CA PRO A 370 -13.37 -8.12 -6.91
C PRO A 370 -13.00 -6.88 -7.75
N LEU A 371 -12.15 -6.00 -7.22
CA LEU A 371 -11.84 -4.73 -7.90
C LEU A 371 -11.08 -4.91 -9.22
N ILE A 372 -10.30 -5.99 -9.37
CA ILE A 372 -9.42 -6.22 -10.52
C ILE A 372 -9.72 -7.58 -11.17
N GLU A 373 -9.95 -7.56 -12.47
CA GLU A 373 -10.24 -8.73 -13.29
C GLU A 373 -8.96 -9.46 -13.72
N TYR A 374 -8.94 -10.79 -13.63
CA TYR A 374 -7.88 -11.63 -14.20
C TYR A 374 -8.22 -12.02 -15.64
N ILE A 375 -7.34 -11.69 -16.59
CA ILE A 375 -7.50 -12.02 -18.01
C ILE A 375 -6.66 -13.25 -18.34
N GLY A 376 -7.25 -14.44 -18.22
CA GLY A 376 -6.54 -15.71 -18.38
C GLY A 376 -5.89 -15.94 -19.75
N SER A 377 -6.36 -15.30 -20.83
CA SER A 377 -5.75 -15.43 -22.17
C SER A 377 -4.41 -14.72 -22.31
N THR A 378 -4.14 -13.73 -21.46
CA THR A 378 -2.94 -12.88 -21.51
C THR A 378 -2.19 -12.84 -20.18
N GLU A 379 -2.67 -13.60 -19.18
CA GLU A 379 -2.13 -13.63 -17.81
C GLU A 379 -1.94 -12.21 -17.22
N SER A 380 -2.91 -11.34 -17.49
CA SER A 380 -2.83 -9.92 -17.14
C SER A 380 -4.00 -9.47 -16.28
N TRP A 381 -3.83 -8.34 -15.59
CA TRP A 381 -4.82 -7.80 -14.68
C TRP A 381 -5.44 -6.52 -15.21
N LYS A 382 -6.75 -6.37 -15.04
CA LYS A 382 -7.51 -5.23 -15.55
C LYS A 382 -8.44 -4.66 -14.47
N PRO A 383 -8.25 -3.41 -14.04
CA PRO A 383 -9.17 -2.75 -13.12
C PRO A 383 -10.61 -2.71 -13.65
N ARG A 384 -11.58 -3.08 -12.80
CA ARG A 384 -13.02 -2.90 -13.08
C ARG A 384 -13.45 -1.46 -12.80
N LYS A 385 -14.65 -1.06 -13.21
CA LYS A 385 -15.13 0.32 -13.00
C LYS A 385 -15.13 0.72 -11.52
N GLN A 386 -15.56 -0.18 -10.66
CA GLN A 386 -15.55 -0.03 -9.20
C GLN A 386 -14.17 0.23 -8.60
N PHE A 387 -13.07 -0.24 -9.22
CA PHE A 387 -11.73 0.14 -8.79
C PHE A 387 -11.56 1.66 -8.81
N PHE A 388 -12.00 2.30 -9.90
CA PHE A 388 -11.91 3.75 -10.07
C PHE A 388 -12.93 4.51 -9.22
N GLU A 389 -14.04 3.88 -8.85
CA GLU A 389 -15.00 4.47 -7.90
C GLU A 389 -14.43 4.47 -6.48
N HIS A 390 -13.82 3.36 -6.03
CA HIS A 390 -13.19 3.27 -4.72
C HIS A 390 -11.88 4.07 -4.64
N ALA A 391 -11.15 4.21 -5.74
CA ALA A 391 -9.97 5.08 -5.80
C ALA A 391 -10.30 6.56 -5.52
N GLN A 392 -11.56 6.99 -5.69
CA GLN A 392 -11.99 8.34 -5.30
C GLN A 392 -11.90 8.58 -3.79
N ILE A 393 -12.00 7.54 -2.97
CA ILE A 393 -11.81 7.66 -1.53
C ILE A 393 -10.43 7.16 -1.10
N MET A 394 -10.06 5.94 -1.49
CA MET A 394 -8.87 5.25 -0.99
C MET A 394 -7.56 5.95 -1.36
N LYS A 395 -7.51 6.58 -2.54
CA LYS A 395 -6.29 7.25 -3.02
C LYS A 395 -6.02 8.54 -2.28
N PHE A 396 -7.08 9.28 -1.97
CA PHE A 396 -6.99 10.69 -1.58
C PHE A 396 -7.19 10.92 -0.08
N VAL A 397 -7.97 10.08 0.61
CA VAL A 397 -8.09 10.12 2.07
C VAL A 397 -6.99 9.25 2.66
N ARG A 398 -5.99 9.88 3.30
CA ARG A 398 -4.77 9.20 3.76
C ARG A 398 -4.92 8.72 5.21
N PRO A 399 -4.19 7.68 5.64
CA PRO A 399 -4.08 7.32 7.06
C PRO A 399 -3.79 8.55 7.93
N GLY A 400 -4.53 8.69 9.03
CA GLY A 400 -4.50 9.85 9.93
C GLY A 400 -5.45 11.00 9.54
N ALA A 401 -6.14 10.91 8.40
CA ALA A 401 -7.13 11.91 8.02
C ALA A 401 -8.28 11.97 9.02
N VAL A 402 -8.76 13.17 9.34
CA VAL A 402 -9.88 13.37 10.26
C VAL A 402 -11.11 13.75 9.45
N ARG A 403 -12.22 13.01 9.63
CA ARG A 403 -13.50 13.36 9.00
C ARG A 403 -14.07 14.62 9.64
N ILE A 404 -14.54 15.55 8.83
CA ILE A 404 -15.03 16.88 9.26
C ILE A 404 -16.51 17.08 8.93
N GLY A 405 -17.09 18.16 9.45
CA GLY A 405 -18.51 18.49 9.27
C GLY A 405 -18.84 18.88 7.83
N VAL A 406 -19.94 18.35 7.31
CA VAL A 406 -20.55 18.78 6.05
C VAL A 406 -22.07 18.79 6.18
N THR A 407 -22.73 19.84 5.69
CA THR A 407 -24.20 19.95 5.67
C THR A 407 -24.70 20.49 4.34
N GLY A 408 -26.03 20.47 4.14
CA GLY A 408 -26.67 21.00 2.93
C GLY A 408 -26.78 20.01 1.76
N GLN A 409 -26.42 18.75 2.00
CA GLN A 409 -26.62 17.62 1.09
C GLN A 409 -28.10 17.17 1.04
N ASP A 410 -28.46 16.42 0.01
CA ASP A 410 -29.75 15.74 -0.11
C ASP A 410 -29.63 14.38 -0.82
N SER A 411 -30.76 13.73 -1.13
CA SER A 411 -30.75 12.41 -1.78
C SER A 411 -30.09 12.38 -3.17
N SER A 412 -30.01 13.53 -3.86
CA SER A 412 -29.41 13.64 -5.19
C SER A 412 -27.88 13.75 -5.14
N LEU A 413 -27.30 14.23 -4.05
CA LEU A 413 -25.85 14.38 -3.87
C LEU A 413 -25.43 14.06 -2.43
N SER A 414 -24.62 13.02 -2.25
CA SER A 414 -23.90 12.78 -1.00
C SER A 414 -22.46 13.27 -1.09
N ALA A 415 -21.90 13.71 0.03
CA ALA A 415 -20.56 14.25 0.20
C ALA A 415 -20.05 13.98 1.62
N TYR A 416 -18.77 13.70 1.74
CA TYR A 416 -18.05 13.48 2.97
C TYR A 416 -16.68 14.13 2.88
N ASP A 417 -16.22 14.70 3.97
CA ASP A 417 -15.11 15.64 3.94
C ASP A 417 -14.05 15.24 4.98
N TRP A 418 -12.78 15.40 4.61
CA TRP A 418 -11.64 15.09 5.46
C TRP A 418 -10.57 16.17 5.39
N LEU A 419 -9.89 16.36 6.51
CA LEU A 419 -8.59 17.02 6.56
C LEU A 419 -7.51 15.94 6.69
N ASN A 420 -6.66 15.82 5.67
CA ASN A 420 -5.51 14.93 5.72
C ASN A 420 -4.45 15.46 6.71
N PRO A 421 -3.51 14.61 7.19
CA PRO A 421 -2.44 15.04 8.10
C PRO A 421 -1.54 16.15 7.54
N ASP A 422 -1.45 16.25 6.21
CA ASP A 422 -0.72 17.29 5.48
C ASP A 422 -1.51 18.62 5.35
N GLY A 423 -2.72 18.70 5.91
CA GLY A 423 -3.58 19.87 5.85
C GLY A 423 -4.40 20.01 4.57
N ASN A 424 -4.31 19.05 3.63
CA ASN A 424 -5.13 19.07 2.42
C ASN A 424 -6.58 18.70 2.73
N LEU A 425 -7.51 19.45 2.12
CA LEU A 425 -8.94 19.16 2.18
C LEU A 425 -9.29 18.13 1.09
N VAL A 426 -10.02 17.09 1.47
CA VAL A 426 -10.55 16.10 0.53
C VAL A 426 -12.05 15.98 0.73
N ILE A 427 -12.83 16.19 -0.32
CA ILE A 427 -14.29 16.05 -0.34
C ILE A 427 -14.61 14.92 -1.31
N VAL A 428 -15.18 13.82 -0.84
CA VAL A 428 -15.59 12.69 -1.69
C VAL A 428 -17.09 12.55 -1.66
N GLY A 429 -17.71 12.31 -2.80
CA GLY A 429 -19.16 12.20 -2.86
C GLY A 429 -19.67 11.48 -4.09
N ARG A 430 -20.99 11.44 -4.21
CA ARG A 430 -21.69 10.82 -5.34
C ARG A 430 -22.86 11.68 -5.79
N ASN A 431 -22.88 12.02 -7.08
CA ASN A 431 -24.09 12.51 -7.73
C ASN A 431 -24.96 11.30 -8.10
N ASN A 432 -26.09 11.15 -7.41
CA ASN A 432 -27.05 10.09 -7.60
C ASN A 432 -28.06 10.38 -8.72
N SER A 433 -28.10 11.61 -9.22
CA SER A 433 -29.06 12.03 -10.24
C SER A 433 -28.57 11.73 -11.65
N GLY A 434 -29.53 11.60 -12.57
CA GLY A 434 -29.25 11.52 -14.01
C GLY A 434 -28.93 12.87 -14.66
N GLN A 435 -28.69 13.93 -13.89
CA GLN A 435 -28.37 15.28 -14.40
C GLN A 435 -27.09 15.82 -13.76
N THR A 436 -26.48 16.83 -14.39
CA THR A 436 -25.37 17.58 -13.76
C THR A 436 -25.92 18.42 -12.61
N ILE A 437 -25.25 18.37 -11.45
CA ILE A 437 -25.58 19.17 -10.28
C ILE A 437 -24.57 20.31 -10.16
N ALA A 438 -25.06 21.53 -9.95
CA ALA A 438 -24.21 22.67 -9.59
C ALA A 438 -24.04 22.68 -8.06
N VAL A 439 -22.80 22.69 -7.59
CA VAL A 439 -22.48 22.73 -6.16
C VAL A 439 -21.82 24.05 -5.82
N SER A 440 -22.32 24.74 -4.81
CA SER A 440 -21.68 25.90 -4.18
C SER A 440 -21.28 25.53 -2.75
N GLY A 441 -19.98 25.48 -2.45
CA GLY A 441 -19.47 25.16 -1.12
C GLY A 441 -18.97 26.38 -0.37
N ILE A 442 -19.12 26.39 0.96
CA ILE A 442 -18.52 27.38 1.87
C ILE A 442 -17.62 26.63 2.85
N LEU A 443 -16.36 27.07 2.96
CA LEU A 443 -15.34 26.52 3.85
C LEU A 443 -15.26 27.35 5.13
N SER A 444 -15.60 26.76 6.27
CA SER A 444 -15.52 27.39 7.60
C SER A 444 -14.54 26.63 8.48
N GLY A 445 -13.75 27.34 9.30
CA GLY A 445 -12.81 26.69 10.22
C GLY A 445 -11.71 25.87 9.54
N LEU A 446 -11.39 26.18 8.28
CA LEU A 446 -10.40 25.48 7.47
C LEU A 446 -9.30 26.44 6.97
N PRO A 447 -8.09 25.94 6.69
CA PRO A 447 -7.05 26.70 6.02
C PRO A 447 -7.53 27.28 4.68
N VAL A 448 -6.99 28.44 4.29
CA VAL A 448 -7.34 29.09 3.02
C VAL A 448 -6.84 28.23 1.85
N GLN A 449 -7.76 27.81 0.99
CA GLN A 449 -7.47 26.99 -0.18
C GLN A 449 -6.96 27.88 -1.33
N LYS A 450 -5.84 27.50 -1.95
CA LYS A 450 -5.26 28.18 -3.13
C LYS A 450 -5.71 27.59 -4.44
N LYS A 451 -5.85 26.26 -4.44
CA LYS A 451 -6.24 25.49 -5.61
C LYS A 451 -7.17 24.40 -5.16
N MET A 452 -8.22 24.20 -5.94
CA MET A 452 -9.07 23.02 -5.83
C MET A 452 -9.12 22.33 -7.19
N LYS A 453 -9.22 21.00 -7.18
CA LYS A 453 -9.42 20.21 -8.40
C LYS A 453 -10.53 19.19 -8.19
N LEU A 454 -11.33 18.97 -9.23
CA LEU A 454 -12.35 17.92 -9.29
C LEU A 454 -11.78 16.70 -10.01
N ILE A 455 -12.08 15.50 -9.52
CA ILE A 455 -11.78 14.23 -10.16
C ILE A 455 -13.08 13.44 -10.20
N CYS A 456 -13.44 12.88 -11.35
CA CYS A 456 -14.70 12.15 -11.51
C CYS A 456 -14.49 10.75 -12.10
N THR A 457 -15.33 9.82 -11.63
CA THR A 457 -15.51 8.48 -12.19
C THR A 457 -16.99 8.30 -12.48
N ASN A 458 -17.33 7.88 -13.69
CA ASN A 458 -18.70 7.57 -14.13
C ASN A 458 -18.66 6.39 -15.11
N SER A 459 -19.75 6.08 -15.81
CA SER A 459 -19.79 4.96 -16.76
C SER A 459 -18.72 5.03 -17.87
N THR A 460 -18.32 6.23 -18.30
CA THR A 460 -17.32 6.46 -19.36
C THR A 460 -15.93 6.82 -18.83
N ASP A 461 -15.87 7.63 -17.79
CA ASP A 461 -14.65 8.22 -17.24
C ASP A 461 -14.09 7.43 -16.06
N ASN A 462 -12.75 7.41 -15.95
CA ASN A 462 -12.00 6.73 -14.88
C ASN A 462 -11.02 7.74 -14.26
N LEU A 463 -11.32 8.25 -13.07
CA LEU A 463 -10.49 9.25 -12.37
C LEU A 463 -10.08 10.44 -13.27
N THR A 464 -11.01 10.90 -14.10
CA THR A 464 -10.74 12.01 -15.03
C THR A 464 -10.75 13.32 -14.26
N GLU A 465 -9.71 14.14 -14.41
CA GLU A 465 -9.69 15.49 -13.85
C GLU A 465 -10.71 16.39 -14.55
N GLY A 466 -11.60 17.00 -13.78
CA GLY A 466 -12.54 18.02 -14.23
C GLY A 466 -11.87 19.39 -14.38
N ARG A 467 -12.44 20.25 -15.23
CA ARG A 467 -11.79 21.51 -15.62
C ARG A 467 -12.20 22.75 -14.82
N ASP A 468 -13.31 22.71 -14.07
CA ASP A 468 -13.91 23.95 -13.55
C ASP A 468 -14.27 23.84 -12.05
N ILE A 469 -13.36 24.31 -11.18
CA ILE A 469 -13.70 24.79 -9.84
C ILE A 469 -13.36 26.27 -9.79
N THR A 470 -14.35 27.10 -9.47
CA THR A 470 -14.14 28.54 -9.22
C THR A 470 -14.02 28.77 -7.73
N LEU A 471 -12.88 29.30 -7.28
CA LEU A 471 -12.65 29.72 -5.90
C LEU A 471 -12.96 31.20 -5.73
N SER A 472 -13.63 31.56 -4.64
CA SER A 472 -13.93 32.95 -4.27
C SER A 472 -13.91 33.12 -2.76
N GLY A 473 -12.78 33.59 -2.22
CA GLY A 473 -12.57 33.71 -0.78
C GLY A 473 -12.65 32.34 -0.09
N ALA A 474 -13.60 32.18 0.84
CA ALA A 474 -13.88 30.92 1.51
C ALA A 474 -14.90 30.05 0.75
N GLY A 475 -15.40 30.48 -0.40
CA GLY A 475 -16.38 29.75 -1.20
C GLY A 475 -15.77 29.08 -2.43
N PHE A 476 -16.41 28.02 -2.91
CA PHE A 476 -16.13 27.42 -4.21
C PHE A 476 -17.42 27.06 -4.96
N THR A 477 -17.34 27.01 -6.30
CA THR A 477 -18.44 26.49 -7.13
C THR A 477 -17.91 25.49 -8.14
N VAL A 478 -18.65 24.40 -8.37
CA VAL A 478 -18.28 23.30 -9.26
C VAL A 478 -19.51 22.64 -9.88
N SER A 479 -19.38 22.04 -11.07
CA SER A 479 -20.42 21.21 -11.67
C SER A 479 -20.04 19.73 -11.60
N ILE A 480 -20.89 18.93 -10.96
CA ILE A 480 -20.67 17.48 -10.77
C ILE A 480 -21.47 16.71 -11.84
N PRO A 481 -20.81 15.90 -12.69
CA PRO A 481 -21.48 15.11 -13.72
C PRO A 481 -22.55 14.16 -13.18
N PRO A 482 -23.57 13.79 -13.98
CA PRO A 482 -24.59 12.82 -13.58
C PRO A 482 -23.97 11.45 -13.23
N GLU A 483 -24.62 10.72 -12.33
CA GLU A 483 -24.30 9.33 -11.96
C GLU A 483 -22.80 9.08 -11.76
N SER A 484 -22.15 9.97 -11.02
CA SER A 484 -20.70 9.97 -10.85
C SER A 484 -20.29 9.92 -9.39
N VAL A 485 -19.17 9.25 -9.12
CA VAL A 485 -18.42 9.37 -7.88
C VAL A 485 -17.35 10.41 -8.11
N PHE A 486 -17.22 11.38 -7.20
CA PHE A 486 -16.32 12.51 -7.36
C PHE A 486 -15.44 12.72 -6.14
N THR A 487 -14.28 13.33 -6.39
CA THR A 487 -13.37 13.83 -5.36
C THR A 487 -13.00 15.27 -5.68
N ILE A 488 -13.08 16.14 -4.69
CA ILE A 488 -12.51 17.49 -4.75
C ILE A 488 -11.34 17.55 -3.79
N ILE A 489 -10.18 17.96 -4.29
CA ILE A 489 -8.96 18.12 -3.49
C ILE A 489 -8.63 19.59 -3.41
N GLY A 490 -8.59 20.13 -2.19
CA GLY A 490 -8.12 21.47 -1.87
C GLY A 490 -6.70 21.45 -1.31
N VAL A 491 -5.86 22.35 -1.82
CA VAL A 491 -4.49 22.58 -1.33
C VAL A 491 -4.42 23.95 -0.67
N SER A 492 -3.90 24.02 0.55
CA SER A 492 -3.80 25.25 1.34
C SER A 492 -2.36 25.78 1.48
N ASP A 493 -2.21 27.07 1.83
CA ASP A 493 -0.92 27.72 2.13
C ASP A 493 -0.34 27.29 3.49
N GLU A 494 -1.11 26.60 4.34
CA GLU A 494 -0.58 26.03 5.57
C GLU A 494 0.24 24.77 5.26
N LEU A 495 1.40 24.99 4.66
CA LEU A 495 2.64 24.51 5.27
C LEU A 495 2.81 25.19 6.64
N SER A 496 1.84 25.01 7.54
CA SER A 496 2.20 24.86 8.94
C SER A 496 3.17 23.69 8.93
N SER A 497 4.22 23.81 9.70
CA SER A 497 5.22 22.80 9.97
C SER A 497 4.67 21.51 10.59
N THR A 498 3.55 20.97 10.11
CA THR A 498 3.41 19.53 9.99
C THR A 498 4.52 19.12 9.05
N LYS A 499 5.65 18.75 9.68
CA LYS A 499 6.56 17.76 9.16
C LYS A 499 5.76 16.88 8.19
N ILE A 500 6.03 16.96 6.88
CA ILE A 500 6.16 15.71 6.14
C ILE A 500 6.91 14.83 7.13
N THR A 501 6.33 13.71 7.57
CA THR A 501 7.12 12.71 8.29
C THR A 501 8.14 12.23 7.27
N LYS A 502 9.15 13.08 7.17
CA LYS A 502 10.50 12.87 6.76
C LYS A 502 10.83 11.51 7.33
N PRO A 503 11.17 10.52 6.50
CA PRO A 503 11.60 9.22 7.02
C PRO A 503 12.74 9.40 8.03
N GLU A 504 13.49 10.50 7.90
CA GLU A 504 14.51 10.91 8.83
C GLU A 504 13.96 11.48 10.16
N PRO A 505 14.61 11.17 11.30
CA PRO A 505 14.24 11.73 12.61
C PRO A 505 14.29 13.26 12.67
N SER A 506 13.73 13.83 13.74
CA SER A 506 13.93 15.25 14.06
C SER A 506 15.44 15.58 14.09
N ASP A 507 15.84 16.70 13.50
CA ASP A 507 17.22 17.17 13.36
C ASP A 507 18.10 16.41 12.34
N TRP A 508 17.50 15.50 11.56
CA TRP A 508 18.12 14.92 10.37
C TRP A 508 17.65 15.65 9.11
N TYR A 509 18.50 15.64 8.09
CA TYR A 509 18.29 16.32 6.82
C TYR A 509 18.44 15.32 5.68
N ALA A 510 17.51 15.33 4.73
CA ALA A 510 17.60 14.46 3.57
C ALA A 510 18.69 14.98 2.63
N GLY A 511 19.56 14.10 2.13
CA GLY A 511 20.62 14.52 1.24
C GLY A 511 21.08 13.46 0.25
N ASP A 512 21.82 13.91 -0.74
CA ASP A 512 22.45 13.08 -1.77
C ASP A 512 23.91 13.46 -1.91
N ILE A 513 24.81 12.49 -1.70
CA ILE A 513 26.24 12.74 -1.64
C ILE A 513 26.95 12.60 -3.00
N HIS A 514 26.23 12.18 -4.05
CA HIS A 514 26.83 11.76 -5.31
C HIS A 514 26.08 12.34 -6.51
N ILE A 515 26.30 13.63 -6.78
CA ILE A 515 25.71 14.36 -7.91
C ILE A 515 26.82 14.92 -8.82
N HIS A 516 26.71 14.66 -10.11
CA HIS A 516 27.46 15.31 -11.16
C HIS A 516 26.56 16.20 -12.02
N ARG A 517 27.20 17.07 -12.81
CA ARG A 517 26.48 17.89 -13.80
C ARG A 517 26.31 17.21 -15.15
N ASN A 518 27.06 16.16 -15.40
CA ASN A 518 26.96 15.28 -16.54
C ASN A 518 27.60 13.92 -16.20
N CYS A 519 27.61 13.03 -17.18
CA CYS A 519 28.26 11.73 -17.17
C CYS A 519 28.98 11.55 -18.51
N GLY A 520 30.22 12.01 -18.61
CA GLY A 520 31.00 11.90 -19.85
C GLY A 520 30.40 12.64 -21.06
N GLU A 521 30.82 12.22 -22.25
CA GLU A 521 30.32 12.74 -23.53
C GLU A 521 28.86 12.33 -23.83
N THR A 522 28.25 11.50 -22.99
CA THR A 522 26.94 10.89 -23.23
C THR A 522 25.76 11.76 -22.81
N THR A 523 26.00 12.75 -21.95
CA THR A 523 24.96 13.63 -21.39
C THR A 523 25.35 15.10 -21.50
N SER A 524 24.34 15.97 -21.52
CA SER A 524 24.56 17.42 -21.54
C SER A 524 24.93 17.93 -20.14
N ILE A 525 25.79 18.94 -20.09
CA ILE A 525 26.16 19.59 -18.82
C ILE A 525 24.98 20.42 -18.30
N ILE A 526 24.47 20.04 -17.13
CA ILE A 526 23.37 20.71 -16.45
C ILE A 526 23.83 22.04 -15.87
N SER A 527 22.91 23.02 -15.86
CA SER A 527 23.21 24.34 -15.30
C SER A 527 23.18 24.29 -13.78
N GLU A 528 24.16 24.96 -13.16
CA GLU A 528 24.26 25.11 -11.70
C GLU A 528 22.98 25.68 -11.07
N THR A 529 22.31 26.59 -11.78
CA THR A 529 21.06 27.21 -11.31
C THR A 529 19.87 26.25 -11.27
N GLU A 530 19.96 25.10 -11.93
CA GLU A 530 18.89 24.09 -11.97
C GLU A 530 18.95 23.11 -10.79
N LEU A 531 20.13 22.93 -10.19
CA LEU A 531 20.38 21.96 -9.12
C LEU A 531 19.40 22.10 -7.94
N THR A 532 19.20 23.32 -7.44
CA THR A 532 18.24 23.58 -6.35
C THR A 532 16.78 23.29 -6.71
N SER A 533 16.43 23.33 -8.00
CA SER A 533 15.09 22.95 -8.46
C SER A 533 14.94 21.44 -8.52
N MET A 534 16.00 20.72 -8.88
CA MET A 534 16.01 19.26 -8.99
C MET A 534 15.93 18.57 -7.62
N MET A 535 16.48 19.19 -6.57
CA MET A 535 16.32 18.75 -5.16
C MET A 535 14.86 18.64 -4.70
N LYS A 536 13.92 19.36 -5.34
CA LYS A 536 12.51 19.40 -4.91
C LYS A 536 11.79 18.09 -5.11
N THR A 537 12.19 17.29 -6.10
CA THR A 537 11.48 16.06 -6.47
C THR A 537 11.39 15.10 -5.29
N ASN A 538 12.49 14.95 -4.54
CA ASN A 538 12.59 14.08 -3.37
C ASN A 538 12.88 14.86 -2.07
N ASP A 539 12.48 16.14 -2.03
CA ASP A 539 12.56 17.03 -0.85
C ASP A 539 13.93 17.11 -0.16
N LEU A 540 15.03 17.04 -0.93
CA LEU A 540 16.39 17.06 -0.37
C LEU A 540 16.72 18.41 0.25
N ASP A 541 17.33 18.39 1.43
CA ASP A 541 17.85 19.58 2.12
C ASP A 541 19.27 19.94 1.66
N VAL A 542 20.09 18.94 1.36
CA VAL A 542 21.49 19.11 1.01
C VAL A 542 21.90 18.18 -0.13
N ILE A 543 22.71 18.67 -1.06
CA ILE A 543 23.39 17.82 -2.05
C ILE A 543 24.88 18.16 -2.11
N SER A 544 25.71 17.14 -2.38
CA SER A 544 27.11 17.30 -2.74
C SER A 544 27.29 17.11 -4.24
N VAL A 545 27.76 18.16 -4.90
CA VAL A 545 28.06 18.17 -6.33
C VAL A 545 29.54 17.87 -6.51
N LEU A 546 29.86 16.70 -7.06
CA LEU A 546 31.20 16.16 -7.14
C LEU A 546 31.89 16.65 -8.41
N ALA A 547 32.89 17.50 -8.24
CA ALA A 547 33.85 17.84 -9.27
C ALA A 547 34.82 16.67 -9.48
N ASP A 548 35.04 16.31 -10.74
CA ASP A 548 35.99 15.26 -11.11
C ASP A 548 37.43 15.77 -10.89
N MET A 549 38.06 15.18 -9.88
CA MET A 549 39.47 15.35 -9.49
C MET A 549 40.38 14.29 -10.12
N GLY A 550 39.77 13.42 -10.92
CA GLY A 550 40.33 12.30 -11.62
C GLY A 550 40.82 12.65 -13.01
N ASN A 551 40.56 11.80 -13.98
CA ASN A 551 40.98 12.00 -15.37
C ASN A 551 40.02 12.88 -16.22
N GLY A 552 38.99 13.47 -15.61
CA GLY A 552 38.09 14.43 -16.28
C GLY A 552 37.07 13.76 -17.21
N GLU A 553 36.58 12.58 -16.84
CA GLU A 553 35.44 11.94 -17.49
C GLU A 553 34.18 12.78 -17.28
N VAL A 554 33.90 13.19 -16.04
CA VAL A 554 32.81 14.11 -15.74
C VAL A 554 33.25 15.54 -16.06
N LYS A 555 32.40 16.25 -16.80
CA LYS A 555 32.65 17.58 -17.36
C LYS A 555 31.72 18.64 -16.78
N ASP A 556 32.21 19.85 -16.55
CA ASP A 556 33.54 20.36 -16.94
C ASP A 556 34.44 20.49 -15.71
N SER A 557 35.22 19.43 -15.42
CA SER A 557 36.19 19.35 -14.32
C SER A 557 37.02 20.63 -14.13
N LYS A 558 37.50 21.26 -15.21
CA LYS A 558 38.32 22.49 -15.11
C LYS A 558 37.55 23.68 -14.52
N THR A 559 36.24 23.71 -14.72
CA THR A 559 35.36 24.78 -14.23
C THR A 559 34.68 24.42 -12.91
N ASP A 560 34.62 23.14 -12.57
CA ASP A 560 33.96 22.64 -11.37
C ASP A 560 34.95 22.51 -10.20
N LEU A 561 36.20 22.09 -10.43
CA LEU A 561 37.24 21.99 -9.39
C LEU A 561 37.46 23.29 -8.58
N PRO A 562 37.57 24.49 -9.19
CA PRO A 562 37.73 25.73 -8.42
C PRO A 562 36.53 26.13 -7.56
N LYS A 563 35.39 25.44 -7.69
CA LYS A 563 34.19 25.67 -6.87
C LYS A 563 34.24 24.92 -5.56
N VAL A 564 35.04 23.86 -5.46
CA VAL A 564 35.37 23.20 -4.21
C VAL A 564 36.24 24.15 -3.40
N ASN A 565 35.63 24.84 -2.44
CA ASN A 565 36.26 25.95 -1.72
C ASN A 565 35.86 26.02 -0.23
N GLY A 566 35.28 24.94 0.31
CA GLY A 566 34.80 24.84 1.69
C GLY A 566 33.57 25.68 2.02
N SER A 567 32.95 26.33 1.04
CA SER A 567 31.75 27.15 1.23
C SER A 567 30.56 26.61 0.43
N ASP A 568 29.35 26.79 0.96
CA ASP A 568 28.13 26.50 0.21
C ASP A 568 28.07 27.34 -1.07
N ALA A 569 27.53 26.74 -2.14
CA ALA A 569 27.41 27.41 -3.42
C ALA A 569 26.55 28.68 -3.29
N ALA A 570 26.91 29.74 -4.00
CA ALA A 570 26.24 31.05 -3.92
C ALA A 570 24.74 31.02 -4.30
N TYR A 571 24.29 29.97 -4.98
CA TYR A 571 22.90 29.74 -5.38
C TYR A 571 22.14 28.78 -4.45
N SER A 572 22.74 28.37 -3.33
CA SER A 572 22.04 27.72 -2.23
C SER A 572 20.90 28.60 -1.72
N LYS A 573 19.83 27.96 -1.22
CA LYS A 573 18.64 28.62 -0.69
C LYS A 573 18.36 28.09 0.72
N PRO A 574 17.61 28.83 1.57
CA PRO A 574 17.17 28.28 2.85
C PRO A 574 16.48 26.92 2.66
N GLY A 575 16.97 25.89 3.36
CA GLY A 575 16.49 24.50 3.25
C GLY A 575 16.92 23.76 1.97
N ARG A 576 17.81 24.34 1.14
CA ARG A 576 18.36 23.74 -0.08
C ARG A 576 19.82 24.14 -0.24
N ILE A 577 20.69 23.43 0.44
CA ILE A 577 22.14 23.64 0.43
C ILE A 577 22.74 22.84 -0.73
N VAL A 578 23.52 23.51 -1.56
CA VAL A 578 24.35 22.88 -2.59
C VAL A 578 25.79 23.08 -2.19
N HIS A 579 26.52 21.98 -1.94
CA HIS A 579 27.92 22.01 -1.60
C HIS A 579 28.74 21.45 -2.78
N TRP A 580 29.91 22.03 -3.03
CA TRP A 580 30.84 21.54 -4.05
C TRP A 580 31.90 20.70 -3.38
N ASP A 581 31.97 19.45 -3.79
CA ASP A 581 32.86 18.42 -3.28
C ASP A 581 33.58 17.77 -4.47
N ALA A 582 34.28 16.67 -4.24
CA ALA A 582 35.01 16.02 -5.31
C ALA A 582 34.86 14.50 -5.31
N GLU A 583 34.89 13.96 -6.52
CA GLU A 583 35.12 12.55 -6.76
C GLU A 583 36.51 12.37 -7.37
N TRP A 584 37.23 11.37 -6.89
CA TRP A 584 38.53 10.98 -7.42
C TRP A 584 38.45 9.58 -8.02
N HIS A 585 38.76 9.48 -9.32
CA HIS A 585 38.82 8.22 -10.06
C HIS A 585 39.72 8.35 -11.30
N PHE A 586 40.26 7.24 -11.81
CA PHE A 586 41.08 7.23 -13.04
C PHE A 586 40.61 6.10 -13.96
N ASP A 587 39.52 6.37 -14.69
CA ASP A 587 38.79 5.37 -15.46
C ASP A 587 39.27 5.18 -16.90
N PRO A 588 39.12 3.98 -17.50
CA PRO A 588 39.40 3.80 -18.92
C PRO A 588 38.20 4.14 -19.82
N ALA A 589 38.27 5.25 -20.56
CA ALA A 589 37.56 5.33 -21.84
C ALA A 589 38.42 4.63 -22.92
N GLY A 590 38.01 3.42 -23.31
CA GLY A 590 38.47 2.76 -24.54
C GLY A 590 39.93 2.28 -24.59
N VAL A 591 40.47 1.75 -23.48
CA VAL A 591 41.85 1.24 -23.29
C VAL A 591 43.01 2.25 -23.28
N THR A 592 42.75 3.55 -23.17
CA THR A 592 43.84 4.57 -23.22
C THR A 592 43.74 5.65 -22.15
N PHE A 593 43.84 5.26 -20.88
CA PHE A 593 44.48 6.13 -19.89
C PHE A 593 45.71 5.38 -19.34
N GLU A 594 46.84 6.08 -19.25
CA GLU A 594 48.14 5.51 -18.86
C GLU A 594 48.14 4.99 -17.41
N ASN A 595 47.15 5.45 -16.63
CA ASN A 595 47.10 5.39 -15.19
C ASN A 595 45.75 4.85 -14.73
N LYS A 596 45.75 3.90 -13.79
CA LYS A 596 44.56 3.37 -13.09
C LYS A 596 44.81 3.42 -11.59
N ALA A 597 43.75 3.64 -10.83
CA ALA A 597 43.79 3.64 -9.37
C ALA A 597 43.30 2.31 -8.80
N LEU A 598 43.90 1.85 -7.69
CA LEU A 598 43.41 0.71 -6.91
C LEU A 598 42.10 1.04 -6.18
N GLY A 599 41.84 2.32 -5.96
CA GLY A 599 40.70 2.79 -5.18
C GLY A 599 39.35 2.74 -5.91
N GLY A 600 39.31 2.44 -7.20
CA GLY A 600 38.10 2.70 -7.99
C GLY A 600 37.74 4.18 -7.87
N HIS A 601 36.53 4.47 -7.40
CA HIS A 601 36.03 5.82 -7.17
C HIS A 601 35.99 6.16 -5.68
N ILE A 602 36.43 7.37 -5.33
CA ILE A 602 36.48 7.89 -3.97
C ILE A 602 35.74 9.22 -3.91
N VAL A 603 34.80 9.33 -2.98
CA VAL A 603 34.07 10.58 -2.70
C VAL A 603 34.71 11.28 -1.51
N LEU A 604 35.01 12.58 -1.66
CA LEU A 604 35.61 13.43 -0.64
C LEU A 604 34.70 14.64 -0.36
N LEU A 605 34.09 14.66 0.82
CA LEU A 605 33.09 15.65 1.24
C LEU A 605 33.66 16.66 2.23
N GLY A 606 33.35 17.94 2.07
CA GLY A 606 33.79 19.03 2.93
C GLY A 606 35.19 19.57 2.61
N LEU A 607 35.65 19.45 1.36
CA LEU A 607 36.97 19.92 0.95
C LEU A 607 37.08 21.45 0.92
N ASN A 608 38.24 21.99 1.32
CA ASN A 608 38.55 23.42 1.23
C ASN A 608 39.12 23.82 -0.14
N GLU A 609 39.70 22.88 -0.87
CA GLU A 609 40.16 23.03 -2.25
C GLU A 609 40.19 21.66 -2.94
N ALA A 610 40.00 21.65 -4.26
CA ALA A 610 40.26 20.48 -5.08
C ALA A 610 41.03 20.83 -6.35
N HIS A 611 41.97 19.96 -6.70
CA HIS A 611 42.71 19.97 -7.95
C HIS A 611 43.04 18.54 -8.34
N GLN A 612 43.30 18.29 -9.62
CA GLN A 612 43.64 16.96 -10.11
C GLN A 612 44.90 16.40 -9.42
N ILE A 613 44.79 15.21 -8.84
CA ILE A 613 45.91 14.48 -8.22
C ILE A 613 45.93 13.07 -8.81
N TRP A 614 47.06 12.64 -9.36
CA TRP A 614 47.22 11.23 -9.72
C TRP A 614 48.02 10.50 -8.64
N ASP A 615 47.47 9.38 -8.17
CA ASP A 615 48.22 8.34 -7.47
C ASP A 615 47.63 6.96 -7.81
N GLU A 616 48.42 5.91 -7.68
CA GLU A 616 47.95 4.54 -7.90
C GLU A 616 47.16 4.04 -6.68
N SER A 617 47.59 4.41 -5.46
CA SER A 617 46.96 3.99 -4.22
C SER A 617 46.01 5.04 -3.67
N SER A 618 44.90 4.58 -3.08
CA SER A 618 43.92 5.45 -2.43
C SER A 618 44.47 6.19 -1.19
N SER A 619 45.47 5.63 -0.49
CA SER A 619 45.89 6.14 0.82
C SER A 619 46.36 7.61 0.78
N LYS A 620 47.09 8.03 -0.27
CA LYS A 620 47.57 9.42 -0.37
C LYS A 620 46.46 10.42 -0.65
N ILE A 621 45.44 10.01 -1.40
CA ILE A 621 44.27 10.82 -1.68
C ILE A 621 43.46 10.99 -0.40
N LEU A 622 43.29 9.90 0.36
CA LEU A 622 42.64 9.91 1.67
C LEU A 622 43.44 10.72 2.69
N GLU A 623 44.77 10.64 2.71
CA GLU A 623 45.62 11.49 3.55
C GLU A 623 45.49 12.98 3.18
N TRP A 624 45.41 13.28 1.89
CA TRP A 624 45.22 14.65 1.39
C TRP A 624 43.84 15.21 1.77
N GLY A 625 42.77 14.42 1.63
CA GLY A 625 41.43 14.82 2.07
C GLY A 625 41.34 14.98 3.58
N LYS A 626 41.96 14.06 4.34
CA LYS A 626 42.04 14.13 5.80
C LYS A 626 42.76 15.38 6.29
N ALA A 627 43.78 15.84 5.58
CA ALA A 627 44.48 17.09 5.91
C ALA A 627 43.59 18.34 5.76
N GLN A 628 42.44 18.20 5.11
CA GLN A 628 41.41 19.24 4.97
C GLN A 628 40.18 19.02 5.86
N ASP A 629 40.23 18.04 6.77
CA ASP A 629 39.10 17.60 7.60
C ASP A 629 37.89 17.07 6.78
N ALA A 630 38.13 16.53 5.58
CA ALA A 630 37.09 15.96 4.73
C ALA A 630 36.56 14.60 5.27
N VAL A 631 35.30 14.29 4.97
CA VAL A 631 34.67 12.98 5.18
C VAL A 631 34.82 12.17 3.89
N MET A 632 35.43 10.99 3.96
CA MET A 632 35.87 10.26 2.76
C MET A 632 35.40 8.82 2.74
N GLY A 633 35.08 8.31 1.55
CA GLY A 633 34.61 6.94 1.41
C GLY A 633 34.67 6.43 -0.02
N PHE A 634 34.53 5.12 -0.16
CA PHE A 634 34.41 4.47 -1.46
C PHE A 634 32.96 4.46 -1.91
N CYS A 635 32.74 4.81 -3.17
CA CYS A 635 31.45 4.71 -3.85
C CYS A 635 31.39 3.47 -4.75
N HIS A 636 30.24 3.24 -5.35
CA HIS A 636 30.02 2.19 -6.34
C HIS A 636 30.22 0.75 -5.84
N MET A 637 29.97 0.52 -4.56
CA MET A 637 30.19 -0.75 -3.89
C MET A 637 29.32 -1.90 -4.47
N GLN A 638 28.28 -1.59 -5.25
CA GLN A 638 27.46 -2.55 -6.00
C GLN A 638 28.22 -3.33 -7.09
N TYR A 639 29.40 -2.87 -7.51
CA TYR A 639 30.23 -3.59 -8.50
C TYR A 639 31.16 -4.63 -7.90
N LEU A 640 31.17 -4.75 -6.58
CA LEU A 640 31.89 -5.82 -5.90
C LEU A 640 31.28 -7.19 -6.23
N ASN A 641 32.04 -8.22 -5.89
CA ASN A 641 31.57 -9.60 -5.88
C ASN A 641 31.92 -10.25 -4.54
N ASP A 642 31.50 -11.50 -4.35
CA ASP A 642 31.68 -12.21 -3.08
C ASP A 642 33.12 -12.66 -2.79
N THR A 643 34.09 -12.34 -3.65
CA THR A 643 35.50 -12.68 -3.49
C THR A 643 36.36 -11.46 -3.13
N ILE A 644 37.63 -11.68 -2.79
CA ILE A 644 38.59 -10.58 -2.68
C ILE A 644 38.78 -10.02 -4.10
N GLN A 645 38.52 -8.73 -4.27
CA GLN A 645 38.66 -8.08 -5.56
C GLN A 645 40.12 -8.15 -6.03
N ASN A 646 40.34 -8.59 -7.26
CA ASN A 646 41.66 -8.74 -7.86
C ASN A 646 41.72 -8.22 -9.31
N ASP A 647 40.64 -7.58 -9.76
CA ASP A 647 40.50 -6.99 -11.09
C ASP A 647 40.49 -5.46 -10.99
N LEU A 648 41.30 -4.81 -11.83
CA LEU A 648 41.33 -3.34 -11.94
C LEU A 648 40.42 -2.86 -13.07
N THR A 649 39.23 -2.42 -12.68
CA THR A 649 38.22 -1.79 -13.53
C THR A 649 38.13 -0.29 -13.26
N CYS A 650 37.16 0.41 -13.87
CA CYS A 650 36.83 1.78 -13.50
C CYS A 650 36.37 1.89 -12.05
N CYS A 651 35.38 1.08 -11.67
CA CYS A 651 34.60 1.35 -10.45
C CYS A 651 34.84 0.37 -9.29
N ILE A 652 35.68 -0.66 -9.43
CA ILE A 652 35.90 -1.64 -8.35
C ILE A 652 36.95 -1.12 -7.37
N PRO A 653 36.60 -0.82 -6.10
CA PRO A 653 37.58 -0.40 -5.11
C PRO A 653 38.31 -1.64 -4.58
N VAL A 654 39.55 -1.86 -4.98
CA VAL A 654 40.35 -3.02 -4.51
C VAL A 654 40.86 -2.77 -3.09
N ASP A 655 41.21 -1.53 -2.76
CA ASP A 655 41.86 -1.16 -1.50
C ASP A 655 40.88 -0.94 -0.32
N TYR A 656 39.55 -0.96 -0.53
CA TYR A 656 38.58 -0.62 0.53
C TYR A 656 38.76 -1.41 1.84
N PRO A 657 39.09 -2.73 1.86
CA PRO A 657 39.25 -3.44 3.12
C PRO A 657 40.49 -3.01 3.89
N VAL A 658 41.55 -2.58 3.17
CA VAL A 658 42.80 -2.10 3.76
C VAL A 658 42.59 -0.73 4.38
N GLU A 659 41.97 0.19 3.65
CA GLU A 659 41.68 1.53 4.15
C GLU A 659 40.66 1.51 5.31
N ALA A 660 39.66 0.62 5.24
CA ALA A 660 38.76 0.36 6.38
C ALA A 660 39.54 -0.08 7.63
N ALA A 661 40.54 -0.95 7.47
CA ALA A 661 41.35 -1.45 8.56
C ALA A 661 42.32 -0.40 9.13
N LEU A 662 42.79 0.52 8.29
CA LEU A 662 43.66 1.64 8.69
C LEU A 662 42.88 2.80 9.34
N GLY A 663 41.55 2.83 9.20
CA GLY A 663 40.70 3.91 9.70
C GLY A 663 40.92 5.22 8.92
N THR A 664 41.19 5.09 7.63
CA THR A 664 41.43 6.21 6.68
C THR A 664 40.19 6.59 5.88
N ILE A 665 39.14 5.77 5.94
CA ILE A 665 37.81 6.07 5.39
C ILE A 665 36.76 6.12 6.51
N ASP A 666 35.70 6.89 6.24
CA ASP A 666 34.58 7.13 7.14
C ASP A 666 33.33 6.35 6.70
N PHE A 667 33.16 6.13 5.39
CA PHE A 667 31.97 5.48 4.84
C PHE A 667 32.23 4.58 3.63
N LEU A 668 31.23 3.75 3.33
CA LEU A 668 31.05 3.05 2.06
C LEU A 668 29.69 3.46 1.48
N SER A 669 29.62 3.67 0.17
CA SER A 669 28.41 4.13 -0.53
C SER A 669 27.94 3.14 -1.59
N GLU A 670 26.63 2.95 -1.65
CA GLU A 670 25.97 2.41 -2.83
C GLU A 670 25.24 3.53 -3.56
N ASP A 671 25.51 3.70 -4.85
CA ASP A 671 24.95 4.83 -5.61
C ASP A 671 24.00 4.39 -6.73
N VAL A 672 24.07 3.11 -7.09
CA VAL A 672 23.21 2.49 -8.10
C VAL A 672 22.80 1.11 -7.59
N TRP A 673 21.50 0.85 -7.51
CA TRP A 673 21.04 -0.48 -7.14
C TRP A 673 21.22 -1.46 -8.30
N LEU A 674 22.03 -2.50 -8.07
CA LEU A 674 22.24 -3.60 -9.01
C LEU A 674 22.10 -4.98 -8.34
N ASN A 675 22.59 -5.13 -7.11
CA ASN A 675 22.65 -6.37 -6.34
C ASN A 675 23.09 -6.09 -4.89
N ASP A 676 23.12 -7.11 -4.03
CA ASP A 676 23.43 -6.97 -2.59
C ASP A 676 24.94 -6.90 -2.24
N ALA A 677 25.85 -6.82 -3.22
CA ALA A 677 27.30 -6.91 -2.97
C ALA A 677 27.80 -5.80 -2.03
N ALA A 678 27.22 -4.61 -2.14
CA ALA A 678 27.55 -3.46 -1.35
C ALA A 678 27.25 -3.71 0.15
N ILE A 679 26.02 -4.14 0.46
CA ILE A 679 25.60 -4.54 1.81
C ILE A 679 26.42 -5.71 2.33
N ASN A 680 26.69 -6.71 1.49
CA ASN A 680 27.50 -7.87 1.87
C ASN A 680 28.92 -7.45 2.27
N ALA A 681 29.53 -6.51 1.56
CA ALA A 681 30.83 -5.94 1.91
C ALA A 681 30.78 -5.19 3.25
N TRP A 682 29.76 -4.35 3.46
CA TRP A 682 29.59 -3.61 4.71
C TRP A 682 29.42 -4.53 5.92
N TYR A 683 28.55 -5.55 5.84
CA TYR A 683 28.38 -6.52 6.93
C TYR A 683 29.64 -7.35 7.19
N ARG A 684 30.46 -7.65 6.17
CA ARG A 684 31.76 -8.33 6.37
C ARG A 684 32.71 -7.46 7.19
N LEU A 685 32.83 -6.16 6.89
CA LEU A 685 33.61 -5.23 7.68
C LEU A 685 33.06 -5.10 9.11
N LEU A 686 31.74 -5.02 9.25
CA LEU A 686 31.06 -4.96 10.54
C LEU A 686 31.36 -6.19 11.41
N ASN A 687 31.35 -7.38 10.81
CA ASN A 687 31.68 -8.65 11.46
C ASN A 687 33.15 -8.74 11.83
N CYS A 688 34.04 -8.07 11.10
CA CYS A 688 35.46 -7.93 11.44
C CYS A 688 35.72 -6.86 12.52
N GLY A 689 34.69 -6.16 13.01
CA GLY A 689 34.80 -5.15 14.07
C GLY A 689 35.04 -3.73 13.57
N PHE A 690 35.08 -3.51 12.26
CA PHE A 690 35.12 -2.16 11.69
C PHE A 690 33.71 -1.52 11.74
N ARG A 691 33.65 -0.20 11.90
CA ARG A 691 32.41 0.55 12.11
C ARG A 691 32.41 1.78 11.21
N LEU A 692 32.12 1.57 9.93
CA LEU A 692 32.01 2.62 8.93
C LEU A 692 30.55 3.03 8.76
N ALA A 693 30.32 4.30 8.41
CA ALA A 693 29.00 4.75 7.97
C ALA A 693 28.61 4.07 6.65
N TRP A 694 27.31 3.91 6.46
CA TRP A 694 26.72 3.43 5.21
C TRP A 694 25.96 4.58 4.59
N THR A 695 26.34 4.96 3.37
CA THR A 695 25.73 6.08 2.64
C THR A 695 25.11 5.59 1.34
N ALA A 696 24.30 6.45 0.73
CA ALA A 696 23.79 6.25 -0.60
C ALA A 696 23.85 7.56 -1.40
N GLY A 697 24.15 7.44 -2.68
CA GLY A 697 24.11 8.53 -3.65
C GLY A 697 23.19 8.18 -4.83
N THR A 698 22.87 9.15 -5.69
CA THR A 698 22.15 8.82 -6.95
C THR A 698 23.11 8.49 -8.09
N ASP A 699 24.37 8.94 -8.00
CA ASP A 699 25.32 8.97 -9.12
C ASP A 699 24.69 9.61 -10.36
N PHE A 700 24.10 10.79 -10.14
CA PHE A 700 23.39 11.50 -11.18
C PHE A 700 24.36 12.22 -12.11
N PRO A 701 24.17 12.25 -13.45
CA PRO A 701 23.15 11.57 -14.23
C PRO A 701 23.59 10.19 -14.77
N CYS A 702 24.73 9.66 -14.31
CA CYS A 702 25.30 8.39 -14.76
C CYS A 702 24.34 7.21 -14.54
N ASN A 703 23.49 7.28 -13.53
CA ASN A 703 22.43 6.32 -13.26
C ASN A 703 21.12 6.62 -14.01
N GLU A 704 21.13 6.54 -15.34
CA GLU A 704 19.95 6.73 -16.20
C GLU A 704 19.20 8.05 -15.99
N SER A 705 19.89 9.08 -15.47
CA SER A 705 19.29 10.37 -15.09
C SER A 705 18.13 10.25 -14.07
N ARG A 706 18.17 9.26 -13.17
CA ARG A 706 17.21 9.15 -12.06
C ARG A 706 17.20 10.42 -11.19
N PRO A 707 16.04 10.85 -10.65
CA PRO A 707 15.99 12.06 -9.82
C PRO A 707 16.93 12.01 -8.61
N PHE A 708 17.44 13.16 -8.15
CA PHE A 708 18.31 13.25 -6.96
C PHE A 708 17.63 12.61 -5.75
N GLY A 709 18.37 11.85 -4.94
CA GLY A 709 17.84 11.14 -3.79
C GLY A 709 16.86 10.02 -4.16
N SER A 710 17.05 9.38 -5.31
CA SER A 710 16.24 8.21 -5.68
C SER A 710 16.45 7.10 -4.64
N LEU A 711 15.34 6.55 -4.13
CA LEU A 711 15.40 5.54 -3.08
C LEU A 711 16.07 4.26 -3.58
N LEU A 712 17.08 3.81 -2.84
CA LEU A 712 17.62 2.45 -2.92
C LEU A 712 16.91 1.61 -1.85
N THR A 713 16.18 0.59 -2.26
CA THR A 713 15.46 -0.32 -1.35
C THR A 713 16.26 -1.61 -1.21
N TYR A 714 16.60 -1.95 0.02
CA TYR A 714 17.35 -3.16 0.41
C TYR A 714 16.44 -4.21 1.04
#